data_AF-A0A2D6YCY1-F1
#
_entry.id   AF-A0A2D6YCY1-F1
#
_cell.length_a   1.000
_cell.length_b   1.000
_cell.length_c   1.000
_cell.angle_alpha   90.00
_cell.angle_beta   90.00
_cell.angle_gamma   90.00
#
_symmetry.space_group_name_H-M   'P 1'
#
loop_
_entity.id
_entity.type
_entity.pdbx_description
1 polymer ?
#
loop_
_entity_poly.entity_id
_entity_poly.type
_entity_poly.pdbx_seq_one_letter_code
_entity_poly.pdbx_strand_id
1 'polypeptide(L)'
;MNRQRLHLKIGIRYVEIQLGLLLGYGVLAAPFKWVALGSLAVGSALGYVTYLRTQAHVKDAASLALANLLITLTLIHWQLNNMTHWATHIFFISLFMTLAYLPLRHLKFFRHQYKRYHILLLLFAIGVGYLQLGILTTWIIINIICCIYMIKLMPRAFFISILRLIFGICFRIQVHGLEHFSKHKKRIIIANHQSWLDGLILSAFLPTEMTFAVNRFTAKKGFFSYFNFLNNHVALDPSRPIALKALIEAVESHKTVVIFPEGRHTVTGAMMKIYEGPFLIAAKTGAHLFPIRIEGSQFSYFSCFNLGKRRLFPKISLQVLPPKSVDNNLSRDRYSIEFFDIMQSLMFESSYIKEHAWLALQRAYQKCGFNHVIMEDYQHKPKNLGRFLLEAGTLGHAICSLYQEQWSALLLPNSITFSCTLFGLWSQNKSAVILNYSMSANALINTIEDLGVKQLVTARKFITHQKLEPLVTGLEQKGVKVVFIDELKISLKSKLYGLYGLLFKQKSFDSQKPAVALLSSGSEKKPKTIILSHNNIMAQVAQVSNSVDFHTKDVVFNTLPAFHAFGLTIGLIAPTISGVRTFQYHNPLHYRLIPELIYGCNATILIGTNTFLREYGKAAHSYDFFNIRYIFAGGEKIHRNVIQQWIERFGIVIFEGYGTTETSPLLSINNRMYHKIGTVGRPIPGVEVKIKKVPGISEGGELMIKGPNVMMGYASSIKPFEITSMENKWYATGDIVSQDDFGFLTIHGRKRRFAKISGEMVSLEAIEQMVSSAYPGTHHAIIAEKDLKKGEILHLVTEDATITLSELRKKISKDDLNNLMMPKKVFHLSEIPKLSTGKTNFPLLNQMIKDLGVQ
;
A
#
# COMPACT_ATOMS: atom_id res chain seq x y z
N MET A 1 -27.48 -33.84 16.71
CA MET A 1 -27.13 -32.51 17.29
C MET A 1 -27.42 -32.35 18.81
N ASN A 2 -28.06 -33.30 19.52
CA ASN A 2 -28.41 -33.17 20.96
C ASN A 2 -27.41 -33.77 21.97
N ARG A 3 -26.65 -34.83 21.65
CA ARG A 3 -25.68 -35.45 22.59
C ARG A 3 -24.44 -34.60 22.85
N GLN A 4 -23.78 -34.07 21.82
CA GLN A 4 -22.60 -33.21 21.99
C GLN A 4 -22.90 -31.94 22.79
N ARG A 5 -24.07 -31.31 22.60
CA ARG A 5 -24.51 -30.17 23.42
C ARG A 5 -24.72 -30.54 24.88
N LEU A 6 -25.23 -31.73 25.17
CA LEU A 6 -25.42 -32.22 26.53
C LEU A 6 -24.07 -32.50 27.21
N HIS A 7 -23.14 -33.17 26.54
CA HIS A 7 -21.80 -33.41 27.06
C HIS A 7 -21.02 -32.11 27.28
N LEU A 8 -21.18 -31.12 26.39
CA LEU A 8 -20.60 -29.79 26.58
C LEU A 8 -21.19 -29.08 27.80
N LYS A 9 -22.50 -29.17 28.05
CA LYS A 9 -23.14 -28.63 29.26
C LYS A 9 -22.58 -29.28 30.53
N ILE A 10 -22.36 -30.59 30.52
CA ILE A 10 -21.81 -31.34 31.65
C ILE A 10 -20.35 -30.92 31.90
N GLY A 11 -19.52 -30.84 30.84
CA GLY A 11 -18.14 -30.38 30.95
C GLY A 11 -18.01 -28.94 31.45
N ILE A 12 -18.90 -28.04 31.01
CA ILE A 12 -18.93 -26.66 31.49
C ILE A 12 -19.27 -26.58 32.99
N ARG A 13 -20.33 -27.30 33.42
CA ARG A 13 -20.72 -27.34 34.84
C ARG A 13 -19.63 -27.96 35.71
N TYR A 14 -18.93 -28.96 35.19
CA TYR A 14 -17.77 -29.55 35.86
C TYR A 14 -16.71 -28.49 36.13
N VAL A 15 -16.31 -27.70 35.14
CA VAL A 15 -15.31 -26.63 35.32
C VAL A 15 -15.77 -25.51 36.26
N GLU A 16 -17.06 -25.17 36.31
CA GLU A 16 -17.60 -24.25 37.32
C GLU A 16 -17.52 -24.83 38.74
N ILE A 17 -17.82 -26.12 38.89
CA ILE A 17 -17.68 -26.81 40.18
C ILE A 17 -16.23 -26.80 40.64
N GLN A 18 -15.31 -27.01 39.70
CA GLN A 18 -13.89 -26.89 39.97
C GLN A 18 -13.46 -25.48 40.39
N LEU A 19 -14.05 -24.44 39.78
CA LEU A 19 -13.75 -23.04 40.06
C LEU A 19 -14.01 -22.69 41.53
N GLY A 20 -15.18 -23.06 42.05
CA GLY A 20 -15.54 -22.82 43.44
C GLY A 20 -14.63 -23.58 44.39
N LEU A 21 -14.43 -24.88 44.14
CA LEU A 21 -13.72 -25.78 45.04
C LEU A 21 -12.21 -25.48 45.13
N LEU A 22 -11.52 -25.26 44.01
CA LEU A 22 -10.07 -25.06 43.99
C LEU A 22 -9.65 -23.70 44.56
N LEU A 23 -10.41 -22.65 44.25
CA LEU A 23 -10.13 -21.30 44.77
C LEU A 23 -10.48 -21.21 46.26
N GLY A 24 -11.59 -21.81 46.68
CA GLY A 24 -11.97 -21.91 48.08
C GLY A 24 -10.91 -22.67 48.89
N TYR A 25 -10.55 -23.88 48.45
CA TYR A 25 -9.54 -24.70 49.13
C TYR A 25 -8.16 -24.04 49.15
N GLY A 26 -7.68 -23.51 48.01
CA GLY A 26 -6.35 -22.90 47.94
C GLY A 26 -6.21 -21.65 48.82
N VAL A 27 -7.23 -20.79 48.88
CA VAL A 27 -7.21 -19.60 49.75
C VAL A 27 -7.36 -19.96 51.23
N LEU A 28 -8.14 -21.00 51.55
CA LEU A 28 -8.34 -21.47 52.93
C LEU A 28 -7.12 -22.24 53.47
N ALA A 29 -6.46 -23.04 52.63
CA ALA A 29 -5.27 -23.81 52.99
C ALA A 29 -3.97 -22.99 52.94
N ALA A 30 -4.01 -21.76 52.44
CA ALA A 30 -2.84 -20.90 52.38
C ALA A 30 -2.44 -20.38 53.77
N PRO A 31 -1.17 -20.51 54.19
CA PRO A 31 -0.68 -19.95 55.45
C PRO A 31 -0.81 -18.42 55.52
N PHE A 32 -0.78 -17.73 54.37
CA PHE A 32 -0.94 -16.27 54.29
C PHE A 32 -2.06 -15.88 53.32
N LYS A 33 -3.27 -15.63 53.84
CA LYS A 33 -4.48 -15.34 53.04
C LYS A 33 -4.32 -14.16 52.07
N TRP A 34 -3.63 -13.09 52.46
CA TRP A 34 -3.40 -11.92 51.60
C TRP A 34 -2.53 -12.23 50.39
N VAL A 35 -1.50 -13.07 50.55
CA VAL A 35 -0.64 -13.52 49.45
C VAL A 35 -1.40 -14.48 48.52
N ALA A 36 -2.34 -15.27 49.05
CA ALA A 36 -3.25 -16.10 48.25
C ALA A 36 -4.18 -15.25 47.37
N LEU A 37 -4.80 -14.22 47.97
CA LEU A 37 -5.66 -13.27 47.27
C LEU A 37 -4.88 -12.49 46.20
N GLY A 38 -3.65 -12.06 46.51
CA GLY A 38 -2.76 -11.41 45.55
C GLY A 38 -2.42 -12.32 44.37
N SER A 39 -2.04 -13.58 44.63
CA SER A 39 -1.71 -14.56 43.59
C SER A 39 -2.91 -14.87 42.69
N LEU A 40 -4.10 -15.01 43.28
CA LEU A 40 -5.37 -15.16 42.59
C LEU A 40 -5.66 -13.97 41.66
N ALA A 41 -5.51 -12.75 42.17
CA ALA A 41 -5.76 -11.53 41.40
C ALA A 41 -4.78 -11.39 40.21
N VAL A 42 -3.49 -11.64 40.43
CA VAL A 42 -2.45 -11.56 39.39
C VAL A 42 -2.65 -12.65 38.34
N GLY A 43 -2.95 -13.89 38.75
CA GLY A 43 -3.23 -14.99 37.82
C GLY A 43 -4.48 -14.73 36.99
N SER A 44 -5.55 -14.25 37.61
CA SER A 44 -6.78 -13.86 36.90
C SER A 44 -6.56 -12.71 35.92
N ALA A 45 -5.80 -11.67 36.32
CA ALA A 45 -5.45 -10.56 35.45
C ALA A 45 -4.61 -11.02 34.23
N LEU A 46 -3.60 -11.86 34.46
CA LEU A 46 -2.79 -12.42 33.37
C LEU A 46 -3.61 -13.36 32.47
N GLY A 47 -4.56 -14.11 33.05
CA GLY A 47 -5.48 -14.96 32.29
C GLY A 47 -6.41 -14.14 31.41
N TYR A 48 -6.92 -13.02 31.91
CA TYR A 48 -7.70 -12.07 31.13
C TYR A 48 -6.86 -11.47 29.98
N VAL A 49 -5.63 -11.04 30.25
CA VAL A 49 -4.71 -10.53 29.21
C VAL A 49 -4.39 -11.59 28.17
N THR A 50 -4.18 -12.84 28.58
CA THR A 50 -3.89 -13.96 27.69
C THR A 50 -5.11 -14.35 26.86
N TYR A 51 -6.32 -14.32 27.43
CA TYR A 51 -7.59 -14.49 26.71
C TYR A 51 -7.76 -13.42 25.62
N LEU A 52 -7.51 -12.15 25.96
CA LEU A 52 -7.55 -11.05 24.99
C LEU A 52 -6.57 -11.25 23.82
N ARG A 53 -5.43 -11.89 24.06
CA ARG A 53 -4.42 -12.19 23.02
C ARG A 53 -4.70 -13.44 22.20
N THR A 54 -5.43 -14.42 22.72
CA THR A 54 -5.50 -15.77 22.14
C THR A 54 -6.89 -16.19 21.68
N GLN A 55 -7.96 -15.68 22.31
CA GLN A 55 -9.31 -16.25 22.17
C GLN A 55 -10.46 -15.24 22.14
N ALA A 56 -10.23 -13.94 22.37
CA ALA A 56 -11.30 -12.93 22.33
C ALA A 56 -12.11 -12.89 21.02
N HIS A 57 -11.53 -13.42 19.94
CA HIS A 57 -12.06 -13.40 18.60
C HIS A 57 -12.99 -14.59 18.28
N VAL A 58 -12.92 -15.69 19.03
CA VAL A 58 -13.67 -16.92 18.72
C VAL A 58 -14.48 -17.39 19.93
N LYS A 59 -15.79 -17.56 19.73
CA LYS A 59 -16.74 -17.96 20.78
C LYS A 59 -16.98 -19.48 20.73
N ASP A 60 -15.99 -20.27 21.13
CA ASP A 60 -16.13 -21.72 21.23
C ASP A 60 -15.67 -22.27 22.60
N ALA A 61 -16.12 -23.48 22.92
CA ALA A 61 -15.79 -24.18 24.16
C ALA A 61 -14.53 -25.06 24.03
N ALA A 62 -13.76 -24.87 22.96
CA ALA A 62 -12.61 -25.69 22.63
C ALA A 62 -11.51 -25.60 23.70
N SER A 63 -11.38 -24.42 24.31
CA SER A 63 -10.37 -24.11 25.33
C SER A 63 -10.57 -24.84 26.66
N LEU A 64 -11.76 -25.41 26.88
CA LEU A 64 -12.12 -26.09 28.13
C LEU A 64 -11.23 -27.31 28.39
N ALA A 65 -10.99 -28.13 27.36
CA ALA A 65 -10.17 -29.34 27.47
C ALA A 65 -8.70 -29.00 27.79
N LEU A 66 -8.17 -27.95 27.17
CA LEU A 66 -6.80 -27.48 27.40
C LEU A 66 -6.64 -26.89 28.80
N ALA A 67 -7.58 -26.05 29.23
CA ALA A 67 -7.55 -25.50 30.57
C ALA A 67 -7.65 -26.60 31.64
N ASN A 68 -8.54 -27.58 31.45
CA ASN A 68 -8.67 -28.71 32.36
C ASN A 68 -7.36 -29.52 32.46
N LEU A 69 -6.68 -29.75 31.34
CA LEU A 69 -5.37 -30.41 31.33
C LEU A 69 -4.32 -29.62 32.14
N LEU A 70 -4.21 -28.31 31.90
CA LEU A 70 -3.23 -27.47 32.59
C LEU A 70 -3.51 -27.35 34.09
N ILE A 71 -4.79 -27.28 34.48
CA ILE A 71 -5.21 -27.33 35.89
C ILE A 71 -4.83 -28.68 36.50
N THR A 72 -5.11 -29.79 35.81
CA THR A 72 -4.77 -31.15 36.27
C THR A 72 -3.27 -31.30 36.50
N LEU A 73 -2.44 -30.82 35.57
CA LEU A 73 -0.97 -30.83 35.72
C LEU A 73 -0.52 -29.98 36.90
N THR A 74 -1.16 -28.83 37.13
CA THR A 74 -0.88 -27.97 38.27
C THR A 74 -1.23 -28.69 39.58
N LEU A 75 -2.33 -29.45 39.63
CA LEU A 75 -2.73 -30.23 40.81
C LEU A 75 -1.78 -31.40 41.10
N ILE A 76 -1.35 -32.11 40.06
CA ILE A 76 -0.33 -33.17 40.19
C ILE A 76 0.96 -32.60 40.75
N HIS A 77 1.42 -31.46 40.21
CA HIS A 77 2.62 -30.79 40.71
C HIS A 77 2.46 -30.34 42.17
N TRP A 78 1.28 -29.84 42.53
CA TRP A 78 0.97 -29.41 43.90
C TRP A 78 1.03 -30.58 44.89
N GLN A 79 0.51 -31.74 44.48
CA GLN A 79 0.53 -32.96 45.28
C GLN A 79 1.96 -33.53 45.42
N LEU A 80 2.73 -33.61 44.32
CA LEU A 80 4.09 -34.16 44.34
C LEU A 80 5.06 -33.35 45.21
N ASN A 81 4.81 -32.05 45.37
CA ASN A 81 5.62 -31.16 46.19
C ASN A 81 5.08 -30.98 47.62
N ASN A 82 4.28 -31.91 48.13
CA ASN A 82 3.72 -31.87 49.50
C ASN A 82 3.05 -30.53 49.83
N MET A 83 2.29 -29.97 48.88
CA MET A 83 1.57 -28.70 49.03
C MET A 83 2.44 -27.44 49.23
N THR A 84 3.76 -27.54 49.02
CA THR A 84 4.67 -26.39 48.99
C THR A 84 4.40 -25.51 47.76
N HIS A 85 4.92 -24.27 47.76
CA HIS A 85 4.69 -23.29 46.69
C HIS A 85 3.20 -22.97 46.39
N TRP A 86 2.31 -23.09 47.37
CA TRP A 86 0.85 -22.87 47.26
C TRP A 86 0.46 -21.59 46.51
N ALA A 87 1.20 -20.48 46.68
CA ALA A 87 0.95 -19.22 45.97
C ALA A 87 1.07 -19.35 44.44
N THR A 88 2.08 -20.10 43.97
CA THR A 88 2.30 -20.35 42.53
C THR A 88 1.19 -21.23 41.95
N HIS A 89 0.73 -22.23 42.69
CA HIS A 89 -0.38 -23.10 42.27
C HIS A 89 -1.69 -22.32 42.16
N ILE A 90 -2.02 -21.46 43.15
CA ILE A 90 -3.18 -20.57 43.09
C ILE A 90 -3.10 -19.62 41.89
N PHE A 91 -1.92 -19.09 41.60
CA PHE A 91 -1.67 -18.27 40.41
C PHE A 91 -1.95 -19.04 39.10
N PHE A 92 -1.40 -20.24 38.92
CA PHE A 92 -1.61 -21.01 37.69
C PHE A 92 -3.04 -21.54 37.54
N ILE A 93 -3.66 -22.01 38.62
CA ILE A 93 -5.07 -22.42 38.61
C ILE A 93 -5.94 -21.24 38.20
N SER A 94 -5.78 -20.06 38.82
CA SER A 94 -6.57 -18.88 38.46
C SER A 94 -6.33 -18.37 37.04
N LEU A 95 -5.08 -18.45 36.55
CA LEU A 95 -4.70 -18.16 35.16
C LEU A 95 -5.46 -19.04 34.16
N PHE A 96 -5.35 -20.36 34.30
CA PHE A 96 -5.96 -21.33 33.38
C PHE A 96 -7.48 -21.35 33.49
N MET A 97 -8.02 -21.12 34.69
CA MET A 97 -9.45 -20.97 34.93
C MET A 97 -10.03 -19.76 34.21
N THR A 98 -9.34 -18.61 34.29
CA THR A 98 -9.79 -17.40 33.61
C THR A 98 -9.81 -17.59 32.08
N LEU A 99 -8.83 -18.32 31.54
CA LEU A 99 -8.78 -18.71 30.13
C LEU A 99 -9.94 -19.64 29.72
N ALA A 100 -10.40 -20.51 30.62
CA ALA A 100 -11.53 -21.40 30.38
C ALA A 100 -12.89 -20.69 30.45
N TYR A 101 -13.04 -19.78 31.42
CA TYR A 101 -14.33 -19.21 31.80
C TYR A 101 -14.79 -18.06 30.91
N LEU A 102 -13.89 -17.16 30.50
CA LEU A 102 -14.23 -15.98 29.68
C LEU A 102 -14.90 -16.30 28.34
N PRO A 103 -14.46 -17.31 27.55
CA PRO A 103 -15.13 -17.71 26.32
C PRO A 103 -16.61 -18.12 26.53
N LEU A 104 -16.89 -18.78 27.67
CA LEU A 104 -18.21 -19.34 27.99
C LEU A 104 -19.26 -18.25 28.26
N ARG A 105 -18.84 -17.13 28.86
CA ARG A 105 -19.71 -15.98 29.17
C ARG A 105 -20.37 -15.37 27.92
N HIS A 106 -19.76 -15.54 26.74
CA HIS A 106 -20.26 -14.98 25.49
C HIS A 106 -21.25 -15.89 24.74
N LEU A 107 -21.45 -17.13 25.19
CA LEU A 107 -22.44 -18.03 24.61
C LEU A 107 -23.85 -17.60 25.07
N LYS A 108 -24.78 -17.41 24.12
CA LYS A 108 -26.18 -16.98 24.41
C LYS A 108 -26.87 -17.83 25.49
N PHE A 109 -26.48 -19.10 25.61
CA PHE A 109 -26.96 -20.04 26.62
C PHE A 109 -26.69 -19.59 28.07
N PHE A 110 -25.65 -18.79 28.31
CA PHE A 110 -25.21 -18.38 29.65
C PHE A 110 -26.01 -17.22 30.26
N ARG A 111 -26.72 -16.41 29.46
CA ARG A 111 -27.37 -15.18 29.99
C ARG A 111 -28.50 -15.43 31.00
N HIS A 112 -29.03 -16.65 31.13
CA HIS A 112 -30.25 -16.92 31.92
C HIS A 112 -30.07 -17.67 33.26
N GLN A 113 -28.90 -18.23 33.61
CA GLN A 113 -28.75 -19.08 34.83
C GLN A 113 -27.94 -18.45 35.99
N TYR A 114 -27.67 -17.14 35.95
CA TYR A 114 -26.56 -16.50 36.67
C TYR A 114 -26.62 -16.35 38.21
N LYS A 115 -27.76 -16.53 38.90
CA LYS A 115 -27.88 -16.05 40.31
C LYS A 115 -28.01 -17.11 41.42
N ARG A 116 -28.57 -18.30 41.16
CA ARG A 116 -28.91 -19.25 42.25
C ARG A 116 -27.82 -20.29 42.56
N TYR A 117 -26.94 -20.59 41.62
CA TYR A 117 -25.97 -21.69 41.75
C TYR A 117 -24.61 -21.28 42.32
N HIS A 118 -24.19 -20.03 42.16
CA HIS A 118 -22.88 -19.55 42.67
C HIS A 118 -22.81 -19.56 44.20
N ILE A 119 -23.91 -19.26 44.89
CA ILE A 119 -23.98 -19.25 46.37
C ILE A 119 -23.86 -20.68 46.92
N LEU A 120 -24.57 -21.64 46.31
CA LEU A 120 -24.48 -23.07 46.64
C LEU A 120 -23.07 -23.64 46.38
N LEU A 121 -22.41 -23.21 45.30
CA LEU A 121 -21.05 -23.60 44.97
C LEU A 121 -19.99 -23.03 45.92
N LEU A 122 -20.18 -21.78 46.36
CA LEU A 122 -19.32 -21.14 47.36
C LEU A 122 -19.45 -21.83 48.72
N LEU A 123 -20.69 -22.18 49.12
CA LEU A 123 -20.98 -22.91 50.35
C LEU A 123 -20.42 -24.36 50.33
N PHE A 124 -20.50 -25.04 49.18
CA PHE A 124 -19.90 -26.37 49.00
C PHE A 124 -18.36 -26.32 49.03
N ALA A 125 -17.75 -25.28 48.45
CA ALA A 125 -16.30 -25.05 48.50
C ALA A 125 -15.78 -24.75 49.91
N ILE A 126 -16.55 -24.03 50.72
CA ILE A 126 -16.25 -23.81 52.13
C ILE A 126 -16.35 -25.13 52.92
N GLY A 127 -17.32 -25.99 52.60
CA GLY A 127 -17.47 -27.32 53.21
C GLY A 127 -16.37 -28.33 52.86
N VAL A 128 -15.78 -28.23 51.67
CA VAL A 128 -14.68 -29.13 51.23
C VAL A 128 -13.30 -28.66 51.71
N GLY A 129 -13.18 -27.41 52.18
CA GLY A 129 -11.94 -26.80 52.70
C GLY A 129 -11.30 -27.52 53.90
N TYR A 130 -11.97 -28.51 54.50
CA TYR A 130 -11.54 -29.21 55.71
C TYR A 130 -10.86 -30.58 55.47
N LEU A 131 -10.61 -30.99 54.22
CA LEU A 131 -10.41 -32.41 53.92
C LEU A 131 -8.98 -32.82 53.51
N GLN A 132 -8.56 -33.97 54.06
CA GLN A 132 -7.23 -34.61 54.00
C GLN A 132 -6.80 -35.07 52.59
N LEU A 133 -5.50 -35.43 52.46
CA LEU A 133 -4.78 -35.88 51.25
C LEU A 133 -5.50 -36.90 50.33
N GLY A 134 -6.43 -37.72 50.86
CA GLY A 134 -7.15 -38.75 50.09
C GLY A 134 -8.19 -38.22 49.10
N ILE A 135 -8.68 -36.99 49.29
CA ILE A 135 -9.67 -36.41 48.37
C ILE A 135 -8.99 -35.71 47.19
N LEU A 136 -7.82 -35.07 47.39
CA LEU A 136 -7.06 -34.44 46.30
C LEU A 136 -6.65 -35.46 45.22
N THR A 137 -6.19 -36.64 45.64
CA THR A 137 -5.87 -37.77 44.75
C THR A 137 -7.08 -38.25 43.96
N THR A 138 -8.20 -38.49 44.63
CA THR A 138 -9.47 -38.86 43.98
C THR A 138 -9.90 -37.80 42.95
N TRP A 139 -9.68 -36.53 43.28
CA TRP A 139 -10.04 -35.40 42.43
C TRP A 139 -9.13 -35.25 41.20
N ILE A 140 -7.83 -35.51 41.35
CA ILE A 140 -6.88 -35.59 40.24
C ILE A 140 -7.27 -36.74 39.29
N ILE A 141 -7.66 -37.90 39.82
CA ILE A 141 -8.12 -39.03 39.00
C ILE A 141 -9.37 -38.66 38.20
N ILE A 142 -10.38 -38.04 38.82
CA ILE A 142 -11.59 -37.58 38.13
C ILE A 142 -11.22 -36.55 37.04
N ASN A 143 -10.29 -35.64 37.34
CA ASN A 143 -9.78 -34.65 36.39
C ASN A 143 -9.12 -35.28 35.16
N ILE A 144 -8.27 -36.27 35.37
CA ILE A 144 -7.61 -37.03 34.31
C ILE A 144 -8.66 -37.73 33.44
N ILE A 145 -9.63 -38.40 34.05
CA ILE A 145 -10.71 -39.09 33.32
C ILE A 145 -11.53 -38.10 32.50
N CYS A 146 -11.95 -36.98 33.09
CA CYS A 146 -12.68 -35.91 32.40
C CYS A 146 -11.84 -35.29 31.27
N CYS A 147 -10.54 -35.08 31.49
CA CYS A 147 -9.63 -34.56 30.48
C CYS A 147 -9.52 -35.52 29.28
N ILE A 148 -9.26 -36.81 29.53
CA ILE A 148 -9.19 -37.85 28.48
C ILE A 148 -10.52 -37.94 27.72
N TYR A 149 -11.65 -37.91 28.42
CA TYR A 149 -12.97 -37.93 27.82
C TYR A 149 -13.22 -36.72 26.91
N MET A 150 -12.88 -35.51 27.38
CA MET A 150 -13.04 -34.27 26.62
C MET A 150 -12.13 -34.24 25.38
N ILE A 151 -10.88 -34.71 25.51
CA ILE A 151 -9.94 -34.82 24.38
C ILE A 151 -10.46 -35.84 23.36
N LYS A 152 -10.98 -37.00 23.79
CA LYS A 152 -11.59 -37.99 22.88
C LYS A 152 -12.85 -37.50 22.20
N LEU A 153 -13.67 -36.71 22.91
CA LEU A 153 -14.93 -36.18 22.38
C LEU A 153 -14.70 -35.07 21.35
N MET A 154 -13.69 -34.22 21.56
CA MET A 154 -13.41 -33.03 20.75
C MET A 154 -11.92 -32.88 20.42
N PRO A 155 -11.30 -33.88 19.77
CA PRO A 155 -9.84 -33.90 19.58
C PRO A 155 -9.37 -32.70 18.76
N ARG A 156 -10.05 -32.40 17.64
CA ARG A 156 -9.77 -31.23 16.82
C ARG A 156 -9.81 -29.92 17.61
N ALA A 157 -10.85 -29.73 18.43
CA ALA A 157 -11.05 -28.51 19.21
C ALA A 157 -9.92 -28.32 20.25
N PHE A 158 -9.49 -29.42 20.88
CA PHE A 158 -8.36 -29.41 21.80
C PHE A 158 -7.06 -28.95 21.11
N PHE A 159 -6.73 -29.52 19.95
CA PHE A 159 -5.54 -29.11 19.19
C PHE A 159 -5.63 -27.66 18.68
N ILE A 160 -6.79 -27.22 18.17
CA ILE A 160 -7.02 -25.82 17.78
C ILE A 160 -6.76 -24.87 18.97
N SER A 161 -7.16 -25.25 20.18
CA SER A 161 -6.93 -24.44 21.39
C SER A 161 -5.45 -24.30 21.74
N ILE A 162 -4.67 -25.38 21.56
CA ILE A 162 -3.21 -25.35 21.72
C ILE A 162 -2.59 -24.40 20.69
N LEU A 163 -2.97 -24.54 19.41
CA LEU A 163 -2.47 -23.68 18.34
C LEU A 163 -2.82 -22.20 18.58
N ARG A 164 -4.03 -21.89 19.04
CA ARG A 164 -4.43 -20.53 19.41
C ARG A 164 -3.58 -19.97 20.54
N LEU A 165 -3.32 -20.75 21.59
CA LEU A 165 -2.48 -20.34 22.71
C LEU A 165 -1.06 -20.02 22.24
N ILE A 166 -0.44 -20.96 21.51
CA ILE A 166 0.93 -20.82 20.99
C ILE A 166 1.01 -19.62 20.03
N PHE A 167 0.16 -19.57 19.01
CA PHE A 167 0.24 -18.51 18.02
C PHE A 167 -0.19 -17.14 18.56
N GLY A 168 -1.19 -17.09 19.44
CA GLY A 168 -1.63 -15.84 20.07
C GLY A 168 -0.57 -15.24 21.00
N ILE A 169 0.20 -16.06 21.71
CA ILE A 169 1.31 -15.58 22.57
C ILE A 169 2.55 -15.26 21.73
N CYS A 170 3.04 -16.22 20.95
CA CYS A 170 4.29 -16.07 20.21
C CYS A 170 4.14 -15.04 19.09
N PHE A 171 3.17 -15.23 18.20
CA PHE A 171 3.00 -14.41 16.99
C PHE A 171 2.04 -13.22 17.19
N ARG A 172 1.49 -13.04 18.41
CA ARG A 172 0.64 -11.88 18.77
C ARG A 172 -0.45 -11.63 17.72
N ILE A 173 -1.14 -12.71 17.35
CA ILE A 173 -2.12 -12.69 16.26
C ILE A 173 -3.24 -11.71 16.56
N GLN A 174 -3.57 -10.87 15.58
CA GLN A 174 -4.73 -9.98 15.62
C GLN A 174 -5.66 -10.33 14.48
N VAL A 175 -6.96 -10.42 14.77
CA VAL A 175 -7.98 -10.68 13.76
C VAL A 175 -8.97 -9.53 13.72
N HIS A 176 -9.15 -8.97 12.53
CA HIS A 176 -10.06 -7.85 12.26
C HIS A 176 -11.13 -8.29 11.26
N GLY A 177 -12.37 -7.80 11.41
CA GLY A 177 -13.45 -8.04 10.44
C GLY A 177 -14.19 -9.39 10.56
N LEU A 178 -14.08 -10.08 11.70
CA LEU A 178 -14.73 -11.38 11.89
C LEU A 178 -16.25 -11.35 11.84
N GLU A 179 -16.86 -10.20 12.10
CA GLU A 179 -18.30 -9.95 12.01
C GLU A 179 -18.89 -10.34 10.65
N HIS A 180 -18.09 -10.28 9.57
CA HIS A 180 -18.51 -10.59 8.21
C HIS A 180 -18.85 -12.08 8.00
N PHE A 181 -18.29 -13.00 8.80
CA PHE A 181 -18.45 -14.45 8.61
C PHE A 181 -19.86 -15.01 8.87
N SER A 182 -20.68 -14.29 9.64
CA SER A 182 -21.92 -14.83 10.23
C SER A 182 -23.14 -14.82 9.31
N LYS A 183 -23.10 -14.07 8.20
CA LYS A 183 -24.30 -13.79 7.38
C LYS A 183 -24.55 -14.75 6.21
N HIS A 184 -23.54 -15.50 5.73
CA HIS A 184 -23.65 -16.26 4.48
C HIS A 184 -23.42 -17.77 4.68
N LYS A 185 -24.23 -18.60 3.99
CA LYS A 185 -24.17 -20.07 4.09
C LYS A 185 -23.15 -20.70 3.13
N LYS A 186 -23.10 -20.25 1.86
CA LYS A 186 -22.12 -20.71 0.85
C LYS A 186 -20.92 -19.75 0.82
N ARG A 187 -19.74 -20.25 1.20
CA ARG A 187 -18.56 -19.42 1.49
C ARG A 187 -17.30 -19.99 0.86
N ILE A 188 -16.57 -19.13 0.15
CA ILE A 188 -15.22 -19.42 -0.35
C ILE A 188 -14.28 -18.37 0.22
N ILE A 189 -13.35 -18.79 1.07
CA ILE A 189 -12.29 -17.93 1.58
C ILE A 189 -11.18 -17.86 0.54
N ILE A 190 -10.81 -16.65 0.15
CA ILE A 190 -9.63 -16.38 -0.68
C ILE A 190 -8.61 -15.62 0.16
N ALA A 191 -7.37 -16.10 0.20
CA ALA A 191 -6.31 -15.48 0.97
C ALA A 191 -4.99 -15.43 0.22
N ASN A 192 -4.17 -14.40 0.49
CA ASN A 192 -2.77 -14.37 0.05
C ASN A 192 -1.96 -15.44 0.81
N HIS A 193 -0.89 -15.96 0.21
CA HIS A 193 -0.13 -17.06 0.79
C HIS A 193 1.33 -16.69 1.04
N GLN A 194 1.64 -16.37 2.29
CA GLN A 194 2.89 -15.80 2.76
C GLN A 194 3.84 -16.82 3.38
N SER A 195 3.31 -17.85 4.07
CA SER A 195 4.09 -18.83 4.84
C SER A 195 3.41 -20.20 4.96
N TRP A 196 4.15 -21.20 5.41
CA TRP A 196 3.61 -22.52 5.76
C TRP A 196 2.67 -22.49 6.97
N LEU A 197 2.69 -21.43 7.79
CA LEU A 197 1.82 -21.30 8.97
C LEU A 197 0.41 -20.86 8.60
N ASP A 198 0.21 -20.26 7.43
CA ASP A 198 -1.02 -19.55 7.07
C ASP A 198 -2.27 -20.43 7.18
N GLY A 199 -2.20 -21.66 6.69
CA GLY A 199 -3.29 -22.62 6.79
C GLY A 199 -3.66 -22.92 8.24
N LEU A 200 -2.65 -23.16 9.11
CA LEU A 200 -2.87 -23.45 10.54
C LEU A 200 -3.43 -22.25 11.27
N ILE A 201 -2.96 -21.05 10.93
CA ILE A 201 -3.42 -19.78 11.50
C ILE A 201 -4.88 -19.54 11.14
N LEU A 202 -5.26 -19.72 9.88
CA LEU A 202 -6.67 -19.59 9.47
C LEU A 202 -7.54 -20.59 10.24
N SER A 203 -7.16 -21.87 10.28
CA SER A 203 -7.92 -22.90 11.00
C SER A 203 -8.03 -22.64 12.49
N ALA A 204 -6.99 -22.07 13.10
CA ALA A 204 -7.00 -21.72 14.50
C ALA A 204 -7.91 -20.52 14.77
N PHE A 205 -7.83 -19.43 14.00
CA PHE A 205 -8.40 -18.13 14.39
C PHE A 205 -9.75 -17.78 13.76
N LEU A 206 -10.24 -18.55 12.80
CA LEU A 206 -11.56 -18.34 12.21
C LEU A 206 -12.61 -19.30 12.81
N PRO A 207 -13.91 -18.91 12.82
CA PRO A 207 -14.94 -19.57 13.62
C PRO A 207 -15.55 -20.83 12.99
N THR A 208 -15.12 -21.24 11.79
CA THR A 208 -15.75 -22.36 11.06
C THR A 208 -14.76 -23.39 10.63
N GLU A 209 -15.22 -24.64 10.59
CA GLU A 209 -14.46 -25.73 9.99
C GLU A 209 -14.18 -25.45 8.50
N MET A 210 -12.93 -25.65 8.11
CA MET A 210 -12.47 -25.36 6.76
C MET A 210 -12.13 -26.61 5.98
N THR A 211 -12.34 -26.52 4.67
CA THR A 211 -11.83 -27.46 3.69
C THR A 211 -10.81 -26.75 2.82
N PHE A 212 -9.54 -27.14 2.88
CA PHE A 212 -8.46 -26.49 2.13
C PHE A 212 -8.32 -27.11 0.74
N ALA A 213 -8.25 -26.27 -0.27
CA ALA A 213 -7.91 -26.70 -1.61
C ALA A 213 -6.37 -26.65 -1.77
N VAL A 214 -5.74 -27.82 -1.84
CA VAL A 214 -4.27 -27.97 -1.76
C VAL A 214 -3.75 -28.65 -3.00
N ASN A 215 -2.61 -28.20 -3.54
CA ASN A 215 -1.97 -28.89 -4.66
C ASN A 215 -1.60 -30.34 -4.29
N ARG A 216 -1.89 -31.30 -5.18
CA ARG A 216 -1.61 -32.73 -5.02
C ARG A 216 -0.16 -33.05 -4.62
N PHE A 217 0.83 -32.29 -5.11
CA PHE A 217 2.24 -32.49 -4.75
C PHE A 217 2.58 -32.04 -3.33
N THR A 218 1.92 -30.97 -2.85
CA THR A 218 2.09 -30.45 -1.49
C THR A 218 1.43 -31.36 -0.46
N ALA A 219 0.28 -31.94 -0.81
CA ALA A 219 -0.47 -32.86 0.04
C ALA A 219 0.31 -34.15 0.41
N LYS A 220 1.33 -34.53 -0.38
CA LYS A 220 2.16 -35.72 -0.14
C LYS A 220 3.39 -35.50 0.76
N LYS A 221 3.72 -34.25 1.14
CA LYS A 221 4.89 -33.98 1.99
C LYS A 221 4.59 -34.26 3.47
N GLY A 222 5.57 -34.80 4.21
CA GLY A 222 5.39 -35.31 5.59
C GLY A 222 4.81 -34.31 6.60
N PHE A 223 5.15 -33.02 6.51
CA PHE A 223 4.56 -31.97 7.37
C PHE A 223 3.05 -31.80 7.18
N PHE A 224 2.54 -32.08 5.98
CA PHE A 224 1.12 -31.97 5.65
C PHE A 224 0.27 -33.13 6.21
N SER A 225 0.89 -34.27 6.53
CA SER A 225 0.23 -35.41 7.20
C SER A 225 -0.40 -34.99 8.54
N TYR A 226 0.30 -34.15 9.31
CA TYR A 226 -0.22 -33.62 10.58
C TYR A 226 -1.34 -32.59 10.39
N PHE A 227 -1.33 -31.88 9.24
CA PHE A 227 -2.37 -30.91 8.86
C PHE A 227 -3.69 -31.60 8.48
N ASN A 228 -3.63 -32.81 7.93
CA ASN A 228 -4.80 -33.61 7.52
C ASN A 228 -5.70 -34.00 8.70
N PHE A 229 -5.13 -34.14 9.90
CA PHE A 229 -5.90 -34.42 11.12
C PHE A 229 -6.78 -33.24 11.55
N LEU A 230 -6.36 -32.01 11.25
CA LEU A 230 -7.04 -30.78 11.70
C LEU A 230 -8.07 -30.27 10.70
N ASN A 231 -7.90 -30.57 9.41
CA ASN A 231 -8.72 -30.02 8.34
C ASN A 231 -9.00 -31.02 7.23
N ASN A 232 -10.21 -30.90 6.67
CA ASN A 232 -10.53 -31.54 5.40
C ASN A 232 -9.71 -30.85 4.29
N HIS A 233 -9.28 -31.63 3.30
CA HIS A 233 -8.55 -31.11 2.16
C HIS A 233 -9.08 -31.73 0.88
N VAL A 234 -9.09 -30.92 -0.18
CA VAL A 234 -9.38 -31.36 -1.54
C VAL A 234 -8.10 -31.15 -2.33
N ALA A 235 -7.53 -32.25 -2.82
CA ALA A 235 -6.35 -32.20 -3.66
C ALA A 235 -6.72 -31.60 -5.03
N LEU A 236 -6.17 -30.43 -5.35
CA LEU A 236 -6.34 -29.77 -6.62
C LEU A 236 -5.22 -30.16 -7.59
N ASP A 237 -5.64 -30.61 -8.76
CA ASP A 237 -4.84 -30.66 -9.96
C ASP A 237 -5.52 -29.73 -10.98
N PRO A 238 -4.93 -28.57 -11.31
CA PRO A 238 -5.52 -27.61 -12.26
C PRO A 238 -5.82 -28.23 -13.63
N SER A 239 -5.13 -29.32 -13.98
CA SER A 239 -5.32 -30.04 -15.24
C SER A 239 -6.51 -31.00 -15.24
N ARG A 240 -7.17 -31.25 -14.08
CA ARG A 240 -8.22 -32.26 -13.95
C ARG A 240 -9.59 -31.63 -13.59
N PRO A 241 -10.60 -31.75 -14.46
CA PRO A 241 -11.97 -31.29 -14.19
C PRO A 241 -12.61 -31.87 -12.92
N ILE A 242 -12.19 -33.08 -12.52
CA ILE A 242 -12.70 -33.81 -11.34
C ILE A 242 -12.46 -33.03 -10.03
N ALA A 243 -11.32 -32.34 -9.91
CA ALA A 243 -10.98 -31.59 -8.71
C ALA A 243 -11.89 -30.35 -8.51
N LEU A 244 -12.30 -29.72 -9.62
CA LEU A 244 -13.24 -28.60 -9.61
C LEU A 244 -14.64 -29.04 -9.14
N LYS A 245 -15.09 -30.23 -9.59
CA LYS A 245 -16.39 -30.79 -9.20
C LYS A 245 -16.47 -31.06 -7.69
N ALA A 246 -15.42 -31.61 -7.09
CA ALA A 246 -15.35 -31.87 -5.66
C ALA A 246 -15.40 -30.58 -4.82
N LEU A 247 -14.79 -29.49 -5.29
CA LEU A 247 -14.91 -28.18 -4.63
C LEU A 247 -16.32 -27.60 -4.74
N ILE A 248 -16.95 -27.71 -5.91
CA ILE A 248 -18.34 -27.28 -6.11
C ILE A 248 -19.26 -28.01 -5.13
N GLU A 249 -19.15 -29.34 -5.04
CA GLU A 249 -19.94 -30.16 -4.11
C GLU A 249 -19.68 -29.82 -2.63
N ALA A 250 -18.43 -29.52 -2.27
CA ALA A 250 -18.09 -29.05 -0.92
C ALA A 250 -18.78 -27.72 -0.59
N VAL A 251 -18.80 -26.77 -1.53
CA VAL A 251 -19.47 -25.47 -1.35
C VAL A 251 -21.00 -25.62 -1.31
N GLU A 252 -21.57 -26.49 -2.15
CA GLU A 252 -23.00 -26.79 -2.16
C GLU A 252 -23.47 -27.47 -0.88
N SER A 253 -22.64 -28.36 -0.30
CA SER A 253 -22.85 -28.95 1.03
C SER A 253 -22.57 -27.99 2.20
N HIS A 254 -22.50 -26.69 1.94
CA HIS A 254 -22.29 -25.62 2.94
C HIS A 254 -20.97 -25.71 3.72
N LYS A 255 -19.95 -26.41 3.19
CA LYS A 255 -18.60 -26.39 3.76
C LYS A 255 -17.91 -25.08 3.39
N THR A 256 -17.15 -24.51 4.31
CA THR A 256 -16.32 -23.34 4.02
C THR A 256 -15.05 -23.82 3.32
N VAL A 257 -14.89 -23.45 2.04
CA VAL A 257 -13.71 -23.82 1.25
C VAL A 257 -12.68 -22.69 1.32
N VAL A 258 -11.42 -23.03 1.58
CA VAL A 258 -10.28 -22.09 1.56
C VAL A 258 -9.44 -22.36 0.34
N ILE A 259 -9.20 -21.32 -0.46
CA ILE A 259 -8.32 -21.39 -1.63
C ILE A 259 -7.29 -20.27 -1.54
N PHE A 260 -6.03 -20.62 -1.74
CA PHE A 260 -4.93 -19.67 -1.92
C PHE A 260 -4.76 -19.40 -3.42
N PRO A 261 -5.24 -18.27 -3.96
CA PRO A 261 -5.36 -18.10 -5.41
C PRO A 261 -4.02 -18.02 -6.15
N GLU A 262 -2.92 -17.74 -5.44
CA GLU A 262 -1.56 -17.70 -6.00
C GLU A 262 -1.02 -19.11 -6.33
N GLY A 263 -1.56 -20.16 -5.70
CA GLY A 263 -1.14 -21.56 -5.90
C GLY A 263 0.26 -21.91 -5.36
N ARG A 264 0.99 -20.94 -4.80
CA ARG A 264 2.33 -21.08 -4.21
C ARG A 264 2.52 -20.05 -3.09
N HIS A 265 3.54 -20.23 -2.26
CA HIS A 265 3.97 -19.19 -1.32
C HIS A 265 4.64 -18.03 -2.07
N THR A 266 4.41 -16.82 -1.59
CA THR A 266 5.06 -15.63 -2.13
C THR A 266 6.58 -15.69 -1.94
N VAL A 267 7.28 -15.14 -2.92
CA VAL A 267 8.73 -14.91 -2.86
C VAL A 267 9.07 -13.43 -2.84
N THR A 268 8.19 -12.59 -3.39
CA THR A 268 8.37 -11.13 -3.49
C THR A 268 7.63 -10.35 -2.40
N GLY A 269 6.60 -10.93 -1.79
CA GLY A 269 5.67 -10.22 -0.91
C GLY A 269 4.62 -9.38 -1.64
N ALA A 270 4.80 -9.18 -2.95
CA ALA A 270 3.82 -8.55 -3.83
C ALA A 270 2.86 -9.60 -4.40
N MET A 271 1.80 -9.13 -5.05
CA MET A 271 0.85 -10.01 -5.73
C MET A 271 1.53 -10.78 -6.88
N MET A 272 1.35 -12.09 -6.89
CA MET A 272 1.84 -12.99 -7.93
C MET A 272 0.72 -13.40 -8.89
N LYS A 273 1.00 -14.27 -9.87
CA LYS A 273 -0.02 -14.85 -10.76
C LYS A 273 -1.17 -15.43 -9.94
N ILE A 274 -2.40 -15.03 -10.28
CA ILE A 274 -3.63 -15.51 -9.64
C ILE A 274 -4.34 -16.46 -10.59
N TYR A 275 -4.85 -17.58 -10.05
CA TYR A 275 -5.71 -18.52 -10.77
C TYR A 275 -7.18 -18.20 -10.52
N GLU A 276 -7.99 -18.09 -11.58
CA GLU A 276 -9.40 -17.69 -11.56
C GLU A 276 -10.38 -18.78 -11.07
N GLY A 277 -9.87 -20.00 -10.78
CA GLY A 277 -10.67 -21.13 -10.31
C GLY A 277 -11.64 -20.80 -9.14
N PRO A 278 -11.22 -20.07 -8.09
CA PRO A 278 -12.12 -19.66 -7.01
C PRO A 278 -13.30 -18.80 -7.48
N PHE A 279 -13.06 -17.90 -8.43
CA PHE A 279 -14.08 -17.02 -8.99
C PHE A 279 -15.10 -17.82 -9.82
N LEU A 280 -14.62 -18.77 -10.62
CA LEU A 280 -15.48 -19.68 -11.39
C LEU A 280 -16.38 -20.53 -10.48
N ILE A 281 -15.84 -21.05 -9.37
CA ILE A 281 -16.63 -21.83 -8.39
C ILE A 281 -17.67 -20.94 -7.73
N ALA A 282 -17.27 -19.71 -7.33
CA ALA A 282 -18.18 -18.74 -6.74
C ALA A 282 -19.33 -18.41 -7.68
N ALA A 283 -19.03 -18.14 -8.96
CA ALA A 283 -20.02 -17.90 -10.00
C ALA A 283 -21.00 -19.08 -10.10
N LYS A 284 -20.50 -20.29 -10.38
CA LYS A 284 -21.35 -21.47 -10.56
C LYS A 284 -22.23 -21.82 -9.35
N THR A 285 -21.73 -21.61 -8.13
CA THR A 285 -22.44 -22.03 -6.90
C THR A 285 -23.27 -20.92 -6.25
N GLY A 286 -23.12 -19.67 -6.70
CA GLY A 286 -23.65 -18.48 -6.02
C GLY A 286 -22.98 -18.23 -4.65
N ALA A 287 -21.79 -18.75 -4.44
CA ALA A 287 -21.06 -18.57 -3.18
C ALA A 287 -20.44 -17.19 -3.10
N HIS A 288 -20.37 -16.65 -1.88
CA HIS A 288 -19.70 -15.39 -1.65
C HIS A 288 -18.20 -15.63 -1.43
N LEU A 289 -17.38 -14.78 -2.04
CA LEU A 289 -15.94 -14.73 -1.81
C LEU A 289 -15.67 -13.96 -0.52
N PHE A 290 -14.86 -14.53 0.37
CA PHE A 290 -14.41 -13.93 1.63
C PHE A 290 -12.92 -13.62 1.54
N PRO A 291 -12.55 -12.38 1.18
CA PRO A 291 -11.16 -11.99 1.03
C PRO A 291 -10.50 -11.83 2.40
N ILE A 292 -9.38 -12.52 2.61
CA ILE A 292 -8.60 -12.45 3.85
C ILE A 292 -7.15 -12.13 3.52
N ARG A 293 -6.61 -11.08 4.13
CA ARG A 293 -5.18 -10.80 4.07
C ARG A 293 -4.49 -11.29 5.32
N ILE A 294 -3.42 -12.02 5.10
CA ILE A 294 -2.43 -12.42 6.08
C ILE A 294 -1.22 -11.51 5.92
N GLU A 295 -0.82 -10.85 7.01
CA GLU A 295 0.37 -10.00 7.05
C GLU A 295 1.23 -10.34 8.27
N GLY A 296 2.54 -10.33 8.09
CA GLY A 296 3.54 -10.58 9.12
C GLY A 296 4.17 -11.98 9.04
N SER A 297 3.43 -12.98 8.55
CA SER A 297 3.90 -14.36 8.47
C SER A 297 5.06 -14.53 7.46
N GLN A 298 5.18 -13.63 6.47
CA GLN A 298 6.32 -13.58 5.55
C GLN A 298 7.66 -13.29 6.24
N PHE A 299 7.66 -12.64 7.40
CA PHE A 299 8.89 -12.38 8.15
C PHE A 299 9.27 -13.55 9.07
N SER A 300 8.47 -14.62 9.12
CA SER A 300 8.81 -15.82 9.90
C SER A 300 9.83 -16.69 9.17
N TYR A 301 10.51 -17.57 9.90
CA TYR A 301 11.38 -18.59 9.30
C TYR A 301 10.62 -19.67 8.52
N PHE A 302 9.28 -19.70 8.62
CA PHE A 302 8.40 -20.65 7.92
C PHE A 302 7.90 -20.10 6.57
N SER A 303 8.52 -19.05 6.03
CA SER A 303 8.12 -18.46 4.74
C SER A 303 9.23 -18.63 3.70
N CYS A 304 8.89 -18.59 2.41
CA CYS A 304 9.84 -18.58 1.29
C CYS A 304 10.35 -17.17 0.92
N PHE A 305 9.88 -16.12 1.61
CA PHE A 305 10.21 -14.72 1.35
C PHE A 305 11.66 -14.32 1.70
N ASN A 306 12.54 -14.14 0.72
CA ASN A 306 13.98 -13.90 0.94
C ASN A 306 14.42 -12.42 0.88
N LEU A 307 13.49 -11.48 1.05
CA LEU A 307 13.69 -10.04 0.76
C LEU A 307 13.51 -9.15 2.01
N GLY A 308 13.65 -9.71 3.21
CA GLY A 308 13.57 -8.93 4.45
C GLY A 308 14.11 -9.67 5.66
N LYS A 309 14.28 -8.94 6.77
CA LYS A 309 14.83 -9.51 8.00
C LYS A 309 13.86 -10.53 8.62
N ARG A 310 14.28 -11.79 8.68
CA ARG A 310 13.54 -12.87 9.36
C ARG A 310 13.51 -12.65 10.87
N ARG A 311 12.42 -13.10 11.50
CA ARG A 311 12.16 -13.03 12.93
C ARG A 311 11.57 -14.35 13.39
N LEU A 312 11.90 -14.77 14.62
CA LEU A 312 11.34 -16.00 15.20
C LEU A 312 9.83 -15.87 15.39
N PHE A 313 9.37 -14.75 15.95
CA PHE A 313 7.96 -14.53 16.28
C PHE A 313 7.45 -13.14 15.81
N PRO A 314 7.36 -12.93 14.48
CA PRO A 314 6.78 -11.70 13.95
C PRO A 314 5.32 -11.58 14.38
N LYS A 315 4.86 -10.33 14.56
CA LYS A 315 3.43 -10.06 14.76
C LYS A 315 2.68 -10.43 13.47
N ILE A 316 1.60 -11.21 13.58
CA ILE A 316 0.76 -11.58 12.44
C ILE A 316 -0.62 -10.92 12.56
N SER A 317 -1.14 -10.37 11.46
CA SER A 317 -2.47 -9.78 11.37
C SER A 317 -3.28 -10.51 10.31
N LEU A 318 -4.54 -10.81 10.64
CA LEU A 318 -5.55 -11.33 9.74
C LEU A 318 -6.63 -10.26 9.55
N GLN A 319 -6.77 -9.77 8.33
CA GLN A 319 -7.84 -8.84 7.96
C GLN A 319 -8.85 -9.56 7.10
N VAL A 320 -10.05 -9.73 7.64
CA VAL A 320 -11.21 -10.26 6.92
C VAL A 320 -11.97 -9.07 6.33
N LEU A 321 -12.09 -9.03 5.01
CA LEU A 321 -12.85 -7.98 4.32
C LEU A 321 -14.32 -8.38 4.14
N PRO A 322 -15.20 -7.41 3.81
CA PRO A 322 -16.58 -7.69 3.45
C PRO A 322 -16.67 -8.71 2.30
N PRO A 323 -17.64 -9.64 2.35
CA PRO A 323 -17.79 -10.64 1.30
C PRO A 323 -18.20 -10.00 -0.03
N LYS A 324 -17.67 -10.54 -1.13
CA LYS A 324 -18.01 -10.10 -2.49
C LYS A 324 -18.84 -11.18 -3.20
N SER A 325 -19.95 -10.76 -3.80
CA SER A 325 -20.71 -11.59 -4.74
C SER A 325 -20.03 -11.59 -6.09
N VAL A 326 -20.22 -12.66 -6.86
CA VAL A 326 -19.71 -12.81 -8.22
C VAL A 326 -20.87 -12.82 -9.19
N ASP A 327 -20.72 -12.11 -10.30
CA ASP A 327 -21.69 -12.14 -11.40
C ASP A 327 -21.43 -13.37 -12.29
N ASN A 328 -22.51 -14.09 -12.60
CA ASN A 328 -22.48 -15.32 -13.38
C ASN A 328 -22.53 -15.07 -14.88
N ASN A 329 -22.92 -13.86 -15.32
CA ASN A 329 -23.19 -13.55 -16.72
C ASN A 329 -21.96 -13.05 -17.50
N LEU A 330 -20.80 -12.95 -16.85
CA LEU A 330 -19.60 -12.44 -17.51
C LEU A 330 -18.96 -13.48 -18.42
N SER A 331 -18.28 -13.00 -19.46
CA SER A 331 -17.42 -13.83 -20.30
C SER A 331 -16.25 -14.40 -19.48
N ARG A 332 -15.74 -15.55 -19.91
CA ARG A 332 -14.65 -16.25 -19.21
C ARG A 332 -13.39 -15.38 -19.07
N ASP A 333 -13.10 -14.55 -20.07
CA ASP A 333 -11.93 -13.66 -20.05
C ASP A 333 -12.07 -12.55 -18.99
N ARG A 334 -13.30 -12.08 -18.74
CA ARG A 334 -13.61 -11.08 -17.71
C ARG A 334 -13.50 -11.61 -16.28
N TYR A 335 -13.69 -12.91 -16.06
CA TYR A 335 -13.50 -13.52 -14.73
C TYR A 335 -12.09 -13.31 -14.19
N SER A 336 -11.06 -13.45 -15.04
CA SER A 336 -9.66 -13.30 -14.64
C SER A 336 -9.37 -11.89 -14.11
N ILE A 337 -9.91 -10.90 -14.80
CA ILE A 337 -9.71 -9.48 -14.52
C ILE A 337 -10.48 -9.04 -13.28
N GLU A 338 -11.75 -9.40 -13.17
CA GLU A 338 -12.54 -9.05 -11.99
C GLU A 338 -11.99 -9.72 -10.74
N PHE A 339 -11.54 -10.97 -10.85
CA PHE A 339 -10.92 -11.64 -9.73
C PHE A 339 -9.59 -11.01 -9.33
N PHE A 340 -8.78 -10.58 -10.32
CA PHE A 340 -7.59 -9.80 -10.07
C PHE A 340 -7.92 -8.50 -9.32
N ASP A 341 -8.94 -7.76 -9.74
CA ASP A 341 -9.36 -6.50 -9.10
C ASP A 341 -9.84 -6.72 -7.67
N ILE A 342 -10.53 -7.83 -7.40
CA ILE A 342 -10.90 -8.24 -6.04
C ILE A 342 -9.65 -8.46 -5.18
N MET A 343 -8.67 -9.20 -5.69
CA MET A 343 -7.42 -9.47 -4.98
C MET A 343 -6.59 -8.19 -4.79
N GLN A 344 -6.61 -7.27 -5.76
CA GLN A 344 -5.87 -6.01 -5.69
C GLN A 344 -6.48 -5.05 -4.68
N SER A 345 -7.82 -4.98 -4.67
CA SER A 345 -8.59 -4.25 -3.65
C SER A 345 -8.34 -4.83 -2.27
N LEU A 346 -8.31 -6.16 -2.14
CA LEU A 346 -7.97 -6.84 -0.88
C LEU A 346 -6.61 -6.39 -0.35
N MET A 347 -5.59 -6.39 -1.21
CA MET A 347 -4.25 -5.96 -0.84
C MET A 347 -4.17 -4.45 -0.57
N PHE A 348 -4.98 -3.63 -1.25
CA PHE A 348 -4.98 -2.19 -1.04
C PHE A 348 -5.71 -1.76 0.24
N GLU A 349 -6.95 -2.21 0.46
CA GLU A 349 -7.80 -1.81 1.60
C GLU A 349 -7.19 -2.16 2.97
N SER A 350 -6.35 -3.19 2.97
CA SER A 350 -5.61 -3.66 4.13
C SER A 350 -4.28 -2.95 4.38
N SER A 351 -3.83 -2.12 3.43
CA SER A 351 -2.57 -1.39 3.55
C SER A 351 -2.68 -0.20 4.50
N TYR A 352 -1.54 0.22 5.04
CA TYR A 352 -1.43 1.36 5.95
C TYR A 352 -1.51 2.69 5.20
N ILE A 353 -2.72 3.09 4.82
CA ILE A 353 -2.97 4.34 4.08
C ILE A 353 -3.17 5.52 5.05
N LYS A 354 -3.86 5.27 6.17
CA LYS A 354 -4.12 6.25 7.23
C LYS A 354 -2.95 6.35 8.22
N GLU A 355 -1.76 6.61 7.69
CA GLU A 355 -0.52 6.75 8.47
C GLU A 355 0.22 8.02 8.04
N HIS A 356 0.90 8.65 8.97
CA HIS A 356 1.78 9.78 8.68
C HIS A 356 3.10 9.29 8.06
N ALA A 357 3.60 9.95 7.01
CA ALA A 357 4.75 9.47 6.23
C ALA A 357 6.02 9.23 7.07
N TRP A 358 6.26 10.06 8.09
CA TRP A 358 7.34 9.84 9.07
C TRP A 358 7.21 8.51 9.84
N LEU A 359 6.00 8.16 10.29
CA LEU A 359 5.75 6.90 11.00
C LEU A 359 5.92 5.71 10.06
N ALA A 360 5.54 5.88 8.79
CA ALA A 360 5.77 4.88 7.75
C ALA A 360 7.27 4.66 7.50
N LEU A 361 8.10 5.71 7.53
CA LEU A 361 9.56 5.58 7.46
C LEU A 361 10.13 4.86 8.70
N GLN A 362 9.64 5.15 9.91
CA GLN A 362 10.02 4.39 11.12
C GLN A 362 9.63 2.91 11.00
N ARG A 363 8.48 2.59 10.39
CA ARG A 363 8.05 1.22 10.09
C ARG A 363 8.96 0.55 9.07
N ALA A 364 9.40 1.26 8.04
CA ALA A 364 10.40 0.79 7.08
C ALA A 364 11.73 0.45 7.78
N TYR A 365 12.19 1.32 8.70
CA TYR A 365 13.36 1.08 9.54
C TYR A 365 13.20 -0.17 10.41
N GLN A 366 12.06 -0.34 11.07
CA GLN A 366 11.79 -1.56 11.84
C GLN A 366 11.85 -2.80 10.95
N LYS A 367 11.33 -2.75 9.72
CA LYS A 367 11.32 -3.85 8.75
C LYS A 367 12.73 -4.21 8.25
N CYS A 368 13.52 -3.23 7.82
CA CYS A 368 14.78 -3.46 7.11
C CYS A 368 16.00 -3.46 8.05
N GLY A 369 15.95 -2.71 9.15
CA GLY A 369 17.04 -2.56 10.11
C GLY A 369 17.98 -1.40 9.83
N PHE A 370 18.93 -1.17 10.75
CA PHE A 370 19.80 0.01 10.75
C PHE A 370 20.76 0.08 9.55
N ASN A 371 21.40 -1.04 9.20
CA ASN A 371 22.43 -1.12 8.17
C ASN A 371 21.89 -1.25 6.73
N HIS A 372 20.57 -1.25 6.54
CA HIS A 372 19.98 -1.35 5.21
C HIS A 372 20.27 -0.07 4.41
N VAL A 373 20.93 -0.17 3.25
CA VAL A 373 21.18 0.99 2.38
C VAL A 373 19.87 1.43 1.74
N ILE A 374 19.44 2.66 1.99
CA ILE A 374 18.16 3.18 1.48
C ILE A 374 18.32 4.22 0.37
N MET A 375 19.41 4.99 0.38
CA MET A 375 19.55 6.10 -0.56
C MET A 375 21.00 6.33 -0.94
N GLU A 376 21.21 6.75 -2.17
CA GLU A 376 22.49 7.26 -2.68
C GLU A 376 22.20 8.42 -3.61
N ASP A 377 23.16 9.30 -3.82
CA ASP A 377 23.10 10.37 -4.82
C ASP A 377 24.42 10.46 -5.59
N TYR A 378 24.55 11.49 -6.43
CA TYR A 378 25.73 11.75 -7.27
C TYR A 378 27.07 11.82 -6.52
N GLN A 379 27.08 11.94 -5.19
CA GLN A 379 28.32 11.90 -4.40
C GLN A 379 28.83 10.49 -4.16
N HIS A 380 28.09 9.46 -4.57
CA HIS A 380 28.43 8.04 -4.39
C HIS A 380 28.74 7.65 -2.94
N LYS A 381 27.97 8.21 -2.01
CA LYS A 381 28.05 7.91 -0.57
C LYS A 381 26.74 7.27 -0.11
N PRO A 382 26.61 5.93 -0.18
CA PRO A 382 25.40 5.24 0.22
C PRO A 382 25.02 5.54 1.67
N LYS A 383 23.72 5.79 1.88
CA LYS A 383 23.13 6.12 3.17
C LYS A 383 22.35 4.94 3.72
N ASN A 384 22.73 4.52 4.93
CA ASN A 384 21.99 3.52 5.69
C ASN A 384 20.70 4.12 6.28
N LEU A 385 19.63 3.33 6.31
CA LEU A 385 18.29 3.73 6.75
C LEU A 385 18.27 4.25 8.19
N GLY A 386 19.04 3.63 9.09
CA GLY A 386 19.14 4.11 10.47
C GLY A 386 19.82 5.47 10.59
N ARG A 387 20.89 5.69 9.82
CA ARG A 387 21.58 7.00 9.75
C ARG A 387 20.71 8.06 9.08
N PHE A 388 20.00 7.69 8.01
CA PHE A 388 19.04 8.55 7.33
C PHE A 388 17.94 9.03 8.29
N LEU A 389 17.33 8.10 9.04
CA LEU A 389 16.27 8.42 10.00
C LEU A 389 16.79 9.34 11.13
N LEU A 390 17.98 9.04 11.68
CA LEU A 390 18.63 9.85 12.70
C LEU A 390 18.89 11.28 12.20
N GLU A 391 19.51 11.42 11.04
CA GLU A 391 19.85 12.72 10.45
C GLU A 391 18.60 13.52 10.07
N ALA A 392 17.60 12.89 9.46
CA ALA A 392 16.33 13.55 9.15
C ALA A 392 15.66 14.08 10.43
N GLY A 393 15.55 13.25 11.48
CA GLY A 393 14.94 13.67 12.75
C GLY A 393 15.72 14.79 13.44
N THR A 394 17.06 14.72 13.42
CA THR A 394 17.93 15.77 13.99
C THR A 394 17.85 17.07 13.21
N LEU A 395 17.93 17.01 11.87
CA LEU A 395 17.85 18.18 11.01
C LEU A 395 16.47 18.84 11.10
N GLY A 396 15.40 18.05 11.09
CA GLY A 396 14.04 18.53 11.27
C GLY A 396 13.86 19.31 12.57
N HIS A 397 14.31 18.74 13.69
CA HIS A 397 14.25 19.43 14.98
C HIS A 397 15.08 20.71 14.98
N ALA A 398 16.27 20.70 14.38
CA ALA A 398 17.14 21.88 14.32
C ALA A 398 16.50 23.02 13.49
N ILE A 399 15.92 22.72 12.34
CA ILE A 399 15.23 23.71 11.49
C ILE A 399 14.02 24.30 12.23
N CYS A 400 13.17 23.46 12.81
CA CYS A 400 11.95 23.91 13.49
C CYS A 400 12.22 24.60 14.83
N SER A 401 13.40 24.38 15.44
CA SER A 401 13.82 25.10 16.65
C SER A 401 14.16 26.56 16.39
N LEU A 402 14.57 26.90 15.16
CA LEU A 402 14.84 28.29 14.77
C LEU A 402 13.54 29.08 14.60
N TYR A 403 12.59 28.52 13.86
CA TYR A 403 11.32 29.16 13.54
C TYR A 403 10.17 28.17 13.59
N GLN A 404 9.11 28.51 14.34
CA GLN A 404 7.94 27.65 14.59
C GLN A 404 6.86 27.80 13.50
N GLU A 405 7.26 27.84 12.23
CA GLU A 405 6.32 27.95 11.11
C GLU A 405 5.62 26.60 10.84
N GLN A 406 4.38 26.62 10.34
CA GLN A 406 3.68 25.40 9.92
C GLN A 406 4.09 24.95 8.51
N TRP A 407 4.40 25.90 7.65
CA TRP A 407 4.81 25.69 6.26
C TRP A 407 6.21 26.24 6.06
N SER A 408 7.10 25.42 5.53
CA SER A 408 8.45 25.83 5.11
C SER A 408 8.58 25.63 3.61
N ALA A 409 9.07 26.64 2.88
CA ALA A 409 9.43 26.47 1.48
C ALA A 409 10.77 25.74 1.37
N LEU A 410 10.88 24.80 0.44
CA LEU A 410 12.09 24.02 0.18
C LEU A 410 12.56 24.32 -1.24
N LEU A 411 13.79 24.81 -1.35
CA LEU A 411 14.46 25.05 -2.63
C LEU A 411 15.81 24.34 -2.61
N LEU A 412 15.81 23.07 -3.03
CA LEU A 412 16.98 22.19 -3.04
C LEU A 412 16.88 21.22 -4.24
N PRO A 413 18.02 20.78 -4.79
CA PRO A 413 18.05 19.78 -5.85
C PRO A 413 17.84 18.37 -5.29
N ASN A 414 17.49 17.41 -6.15
CA ASN A 414 17.40 16.00 -5.77
C ASN A 414 18.73 15.54 -5.17
N SER A 415 18.69 15.11 -3.92
CA SER A 415 19.86 14.71 -3.14
C SER A 415 19.41 14.00 -1.87
N ILE A 416 20.35 13.35 -1.17
CA ILE A 416 20.09 12.84 0.18
C ILE A 416 19.65 13.99 1.10
N THR A 417 20.28 15.16 0.96
CA THR A 417 19.98 16.35 1.76
C THR A 417 18.54 16.85 1.58
N PHE A 418 18.02 16.89 0.35
CA PHE A 418 16.60 17.21 0.11
C PHE A 418 15.68 16.24 0.85
N SER A 419 15.94 14.93 0.70
CA SER A 419 15.16 13.88 1.35
C SER A 419 15.21 13.98 2.88
N CYS A 420 16.39 14.19 3.47
CA CYS A 420 16.54 14.36 4.91
C CYS A 420 15.79 15.59 5.42
N THR A 421 15.81 16.71 4.70
CA THR A 421 15.08 17.93 5.06
C THR A 421 13.57 17.69 5.02
N LEU A 422 13.05 17.06 3.95
CA LEU A 422 11.61 16.79 3.81
C LEU A 422 11.09 15.87 4.92
N PHE A 423 11.71 14.69 5.10
CA PHE A 423 11.32 13.77 6.18
C PHE A 423 11.58 14.37 7.56
N GLY A 424 12.58 15.24 7.70
CA GLY A 424 12.86 15.97 8.93
C GLY A 424 11.74 16.93 9.33
N LEU A 425 11.22 17.73 8.40
CA LEU A 425 10.05 18.58 8.65
C LEU A 425 8.83 17.76 9.05
N TRP A 426 8.60 16.63 8.37
CA TRP A 426 7.54 15.69 8.74
C TRP A 426 7.74 15.07 10.13
N SER A 427 8.98 14.82 10.58
CA SER A 427 9.23 14.37 11.96
C SER A 427 8.76 15.37 13.02
N GLN A 428 8.66 16.65 12.66
CA GLN A 428 8.15 17.74 13.50
C GLN A 428 6.68 18.07 13.21
N ASN A 429 5.97 17.25 12.42
CA ASN A 429 4.58 17.47 12.01
C ASN A 429 4.37 18.80 11.26
N LYS A 430 5.37 19.21 10.45
CA LYS A 430 5.35 20.42 9.61
C LYS A 430 5.19 20.07 8.13
N SER A 431 4.59 20.98 7.36
CA SER A 431 4.32 20.82 5.92
C SER A 431 5.39 21.53 5.08
N ALA A 432 5.63 21.04 3.87
CA ALA A 432 6.64 21.58 2.98
C ALA A 432 6.04 22.14 1.68
N VAL A 433 6.47 23.33 1.24
CA VAL A 433 6.20 23.82 -0.12
C VAL A 433 7.41 23.52 -0.99
N ILE A 434 7.29 22.63 -1.96
CA ILE A 434 8.43 22.27 -2.81
C ILE A 434 8.48 23.22 -4.00
N LEU A 435 9.55 24.01 -4.08
CA LEU A 435 9.71 25.03 -5.12
C LEU A 435 10.45 24.48 -6.33
N ASN A 436 10.04 24.94 -7.50
CA ASN A 436 10.71 24.63 -8.76
C ASN A 436 11.89 25.57 -8.97
N TYR A 437 13.11 25.08 -8.74
CA TYR A 437 14.33 25.87 -8.90
C TYR A 437 14.67 26.26 -10.36
N SER A 438 13.93 25.74 -11.36
CA SER A 438 14.05 26.23 -12.75
C SER A 438 13.25 27.51 -13.03
N MET A 439 12.43 27.96 -12.08
CA MET A 439 11.71 29.23 -12.19
C MET A 439 12.66 30.41 -11.96
N SER A 440 12.33 31.56 -12.54
CA SER A 440 13.08 32.79 -12.29
C SER A 440 12.95 33.22 -10.82
N ALA A 441 13.96 33.94 -10.32
CA ALA A 441 13.97 34.47 -8.96
C ALA A 441 12.69 35.27 -8.64
N ASN A 442 12.27 36.16 -9.53
CA ASN A 442 11.04 36.95 -9.34
C ASN A 442 9.78 36.07 -9.26
N ALA A 443 9.68 35.03 -10.09
CA ALA A 443 8.55 34.12 -10.04
C ALA A 443 8.51 33.33 -8.71
N LEU A 444 9.69 32.95 -8.18
CA LEU A 444 9.79 32.29 -6.88
C LEU A 444 9.43 33.23 -5.72
N ILE A 445 9.89 34.49 -5.75
CA ILE A 445 9.54 35.51 -4.76
C ILE A 445 8.02 35.70 -4.70
N ASN A 446 7.41 35.96 -5.87
CA ASN A 446 5.97 36.17 -5.96
C ASN A 446 5.19 34.93 -5.50
N THR A 447 5.68 33.72 -5.78
CA THR A 447 5.02 32.49 -5.34
C THR A 447 5.08 32.32 -3.82
N ILE A 448 6.23 32.59 -3.19
CA ILE A 448 6.39 32.51 -1.73
C ILE A 448 5.49 33.55 -1.03
N GLU A 449 5.41 34.75 -1.60
CA GLU A 449 4.58 35.85 -1.10
C GLU A 449 3.08 35.54 -1.24
N ASP A 450 2.63 35.10 -2.42
CA ASP A 450 1.24 34.71 -2.66
C ASP A 450 0.80 33.59 -1.70
N LEU A 451 1.73 32.69 -1.33
CA LEU A 451 1.51 31.62 -0.36
C LEU A 451 1.73 32.06 1.09
N GLY A 452 2.11 33.31 1.37
CA GLY A 452 2.35 33.80 2.73
C GLY A 452 3.39 33.00 3.52
N VAL A 453 4.34 32.33 2.85
CA VAL A 453 5.35 31.49 3.51
C VAL A 453 6.44 32.36 4.10
N LYS A 454 6.70 32.21 5.41
CA LYS A 454 7.65 33.03 6.15
C LYS A 454 9.06 32.45 6.26
N GLN A 455 9.26 31.23 5.77
CA GLN A 455 10.54 30.52 5.88
C GLN A 455 10.91 29.81 4.58
N LEU A 456 12.13 30.06 4.10
CA LEU A 456 12.77 29.30 3.03
C LEU A 456 13.89 28.44 3.62
N VAL A 457 13.92 27.16 3.27
CA VAL A 457 14.98 26.22 3.62
C VAL A 457 15.74 25.85 2.35
N THR A 458 17.03 26.12 2.33
CA THR A 458 17.92 25.90 1.17
C THR A 458 19.36 25.61 1.64
N ALA A 459 20.31 25.51 0.71
CA ALA A 459 21.73 25.35 0.98
C ALA A 459 22.53 26.47 0.31
N ARG A 460 23.52 27.03 1.02
CA ARG A 460 24.31 28.17 0.56
C ARG A 460 25.08 27.80 -0.71
N LYS A 461 25.71 26.62 -0.69
CA LYS A 461 26.42 26.08 -1.87
C LYS A 461 25.51 25.97 -3.11
N PHE A 462 24.24 25.61 -2.91
CA PHE A 462 23.27 25.49 -4.01
C PHE A 462 22.89 26.86 -4.57
N ILE A 463 22.59 27.84 -3.71
CA ILE A 463 22.27 29.21 -4.12
C ILE A 463 23.40 29.80 -4.95
N THR A 464 24.65 29.66 -4.50
CA THR A 464 25.81 30.19 -5.22
C THR A 464 26.05 29.49 -6.55
N HIS A 465 25.94 28.16 -6.59
CA HIS A 465 26.10 27.43 -7.84
C HIS A 465 25.02 27.79 -8.88
N GLN A 466 23.78 28.05 -8.45
CA GLN A 466 22.68 28.41 -9.34
C GLN A 466 22.56 29.93 -9.58
N LYS A 467 23.47 30.74 -9.01
CA LYS A 467 23.44 32.21 -9.11
C LYS A 467 22.11 32.82 -8.64
N LEU A 468 21.57 32.29 -7.54
CA LEU A 468 20.28 32.68 -6.96
C LEU A 468 20.42 33.65 -5.77
N GLU A 469 21.53 34.36 -5.63
CA GLU A 469 21.71 35.38 -4.60
C GLU A 469 20.64 36.47 -4.64
N PRO A 470 20.21 36.99 -5.81
CA PRO A 470 19.14 37.99 -5.86
C PRO A 470 17.80 37.49 -5.29
N LEU A 471 17.53 36.18 -5.40
CA LEU A 471 16.34 35.56 -4.79
C LEU A 471 16.41 35.65 -3.26
N VAL A 472 17.56 35.33 -2.66
CA VAL A 472 17.74 35.37 -1.20
C VAL A 472 17.55 36.80 -0.70
N THR A 473 18.25 37.77 -1.31
CA THR A 473 18.14 39.18 -0.92
C THR A 473 16.71 39.71 -1.07
N GLY A 474 16.03 39.38 -2.18
CA GLY A 474 14.64 39.80 -2.41
C GLY A 474 13.65 39.20 -1.41
N LEU A 475 13.88 37.97 -0.96
CA LEU A 475 13.06 37.31 0.07
C LEU A 475 13.30 37.89 1.48
N GLU A 476 14.56 38.15 1.84
CA GLU A 476 14.91 38.75 3.12
C GLU A 476 14.34 40.17 3.25
N GLN A 477 14.37 40.97 2.18
CA GLN A 477 13.72 42.29 2.11
C GLN A 477 12.20 42.23 2.35
N LYS A 478 11.56 41.12 1.96
CA LYS A 478 10.14 40.86 2.21
C LYS A 478 9.86 40.18 3.57
N GLY A 479 10.88 40.05 4.43
CA GLY A 479 10.75 39.48 5.77
C GLY A 479 10.67 37.95 5.80
N VAL A 480 10.98 37.26 4.70
CA VAL A 480 11.07 35.79 4.66
C VAL A 480 12.43 35.37 5.22
N LYS A 481 12.41 34.45 6.17
CA LYS A 481 13.62 33.97 6.85
C LYS A 481 14.26 32.84 6.06
N VAL A 482 15.52 33.00 5.68
CA VAL A 482 16.25 31.99 4.91
C VAL A 482 17.13 31.14 5.84
N VAL A 483 16.97 29.82 5.78
CA VAL A 483 17.71 28.85 6.58
C VAL A 483 18.64 28.06 5.65
N PHE A 484 19.95 28.24 5.84
CA PHE A 484 21.00 27.49 5.15
C PHE A 484 21.34 26.23 5.94
N ILE A 485 20.91 25.08 5.43
CA ILE A 485 21.06 23.78 6.12
C ILE A 485 22.51 23.31 6.23
N ASP A 486 23.38 23.75 5.32
CA ASP A 486 24.81 23.46 5.29
C ASP A 486 25.63 24.29 6.30
N GLU A 487 25.04 25.33 6.88
CA GLU A 487 25.65 26.21 7.89
C GLU A 487 25.02 26.04 9.29
N LEU A 488 24.03 25.17 9.39
CA LEU A 488 23.18 25.02 10.56
C LEU A 488 23.93 24.32 11.70
N LYS A 489 24.12 25.02 12.82
CA LYS A 489 24.76 24.45 14.03
C LYS A 489 23.80 23.50 14.76
N ILE A 490 24.10 22.20 14.70
CA ILE A 490 23.26 21.16 15.33
C ILE A 490 23.53 21.10 16.84
N SER A 491 22.52 21.47 17.64
CA SER A 491 22.58 21.39 19.10
C SER A 491 22.52 19.95 19.64
N LEU A 492 23.02 19.74 20.86
CA LEU A 492 22.92 18.43 21.54
C LEU A 492 21.46 17.97 21.70
N LYS A 493 20.54 18.91 21.99
CA LYS A 493 19.09 18.63 22.06
C LYS A 493 18.56 18.05 20.75
N SER A 494 18.98 18.58 19.60
CA SER A 494 18.59 18.08 18.28
C SER A 494 19.13 16.67 17.99
N LYS A 495 20.36 16.38 18.42
CA LYS A 495 20.95 15.03 18.31
C LYS A 495 20.18 14.03 19.17
N LEU A 496 19.87 14.40 20.42
CA LEU A 496 19.07 13.57 21.33
C LEU A 496 17.66 13.33 20.79
N TYR A 497 17.03 14.34 20.17
CA TYR A 497 15.73 14.19 19.53
C TYR A 497 15.75 13.18 18.38
N GLY A 498 16.76 13.26 17.49
CA GLY A 498 16.95 12.29 16.42
C GLY A 498 17.16 10.87 16.96
N LEU A 499 17.97 10.71 18.02
CA LEU A 499 18.19 9.43 18.67
C LEU A 499 16.90 8.88 19.31
N TYR A 500 16.11 9.75 19.94
CA TYR A 500 14.80 9.39 20.47
C TYR A 500 13.86 8.88 19.38
N GLY A 501 13.82 9.55 18.22
CA GLY A 501 13.04 9.10 17.05
C GLY A 501 13.53 7.80 16.41
N LEU A 502 14.79 7.42 16.62
CA LEU A 502 15.34 6.13 16.19
C LEU A 502 14.96 4.99 17.15
N LEU A 503 15.02 5.24 18.45
CA LEU A 503 14.83 4.23 19.50
C LEU A 503 13.35 4.02 19.87
N PHE A 504 12.56 5.09 19.83
CA PHE A 504 11.18 5.08 20.30
C PHE A 504 10.22 5.45 19.16
N LYS A 505 9.10 4.71 19.09
CA LYS A 505 8.02 5.06 18.18
C LYS A 505 7.37 6.35 18.67
N GLN A 506 7.31 7.37 17.81
CA GLN A 506 6.67 8.63 18.16
C GLN A 506 5.14 8.48 18.26
N LYS A 507 4.50 9.41 18.96
CA LYS A 507 3.03 9.48 19.08
C LYS A 507 2.38 9.59 17.69
N SER A 508 1.13 9.16 17.60
CA SER A 508 0.35 9.24 16.36
C SER A 508 0.26 10.70 15.89
N PHE A 509 0.72 10.97 14.68
CA PHE A 509 0.41 12.19 13.94
C PHE A 509 -0.85 11.97 13.11
N ASP A 510 -1.58 13.06 12.85
CA ASP A 510 -2.75 13.02 11.98
C ASP A 510 -2.32 12.91 10.51
N SER A 511 -2.71 11.80 9.87
CA SER A 511 -2.42 11.54 8.46
C SER A 511 -3.20 12.43 7.48
N GLN A 512 -4.28 13.08 7.92
CA GLN A 512 -5.08 13.95 7.05
C GLN A 512 -4.49 15.36 6.90
N LYS A 513 -3.49 15.70 7.73
CA LYS A 513 -2.79 16.98 7.61
C LYS A 513 -2.06 17.11 6.26
N PRO A 514 -1.98 18.34 5.72
CA PRO A 514 -1.14 18.63 4.56
C PRO A 514 0.31 18.17 4.80
N ALA A 515 0.86 17.42 3.85
CA ALA A 515 2.25 16.98 3.86
C ALA A 515 3.12 17.89 2.98
N VAL A 516 2.66 18.12 1.75
CA VAL A 516 3.36 18.92 0.75
C VAL A 516 2.40 19.79 -0.06
N ALA A 517 2.91 20.94 -0.49
CA ALA A 517 2.31 21.76 -1.54
C ALA A 517 3.24 21.75 -2.76
N LEU A 518 2.67 21.50 -3.93
CA LEU A 518 3.38 21.42 -5.20
C LEU A 518 2.80 22.44 -6.19
N LEU A 519 3.68 23.03 -7.00
CA LEU A 519 3.29 23.99 -8.02
C LEU A 519 3.02 23.26 -9.34
N SER A 520 1.85 23.51 -9.92
CA SER A 520 1.53 23.07 -11.28
C SER A 520 1.67 24.22 -12.25
N SER A 521 2.34 23.98 -13.38
CA SER A 521 2.44 24.91 -14.51
C SER A 521 1.15 24.92 -15.34
N GLY A 522 -0.02 24.97 -14.67
CA GLY A 522 -1.33 24.88 -15.30
C GLY A 522 -1.49 25.82 -16.50
N SER A 523 -2.48 25.53 -17.35
CA SER A 523 -2.79 26.30 -18.58
C SER A 523 -3.31 27.73 -18.34
N GLU A 524 -3.03 28.33 -17.18
CA GLU A 524 -3.42 29.66 -16.76
C GLU A 524 -2.17 30.55 -16.58
N LYS A 525 -2.34 31.88 -16.62
CA LYS A 525 -1.21 32.83 -16.52
C LYS A 525 -0.44 32.75 -15.18
N LYS A 526 -1.00 32.10 -14.15
CA LYS A 526 -0.37 31.88 -12.83
C LYS A 526 -0.36 30.39 -12.45
N PRO A 527 0.74 29.85 -11.88
CA PRO A 527 0.79 28.48 -11.38
C PRO A 527 -0.22 28.22 -10.26
N LYS A 528 -0.87 27.05 -10.26
CA LYS A 528 -1.74 26.63 -9.15
C LYS A 528 -0.97 25.79 -8.14
N THR A 529 -1.21 26.04 -6.86
CA THR A 529 -0.62 25.28 -5.76
C THR A 529 -1.55 24.14 -5.36
N ILE A 530 -1.07 22.92 -5.46
CA ILE A 530 -1.78 21.68 -5.16
C ILE A 530 -1.36 21.20 -3.78
N ILE A 531 -2.33 20.93 -2.90
CA ILE A 531 -2.08 20.49 -1.53
C ILE A 531 -2.34 18.99 -1.41
N LEU A 532 -1.32 18.24 -0.98
CA LEU A 532 -1.38 16.80 -0.74
C LEU A 532 -1.21 16.49 0.74
N SER A 533 -2.08 15.66 1.30
CA SER A 533 -1.97 15.14 2.67
C SER A 533 -0.99 13.95 2.77
N HIS A 534 -0.60 13.60 4.00
CA HIS A 534 0.14 12.36 4.23
C HIS A 534 -0.66 11.13 3.77
N ASN A 535 -1.98 11.13 3.99
CA ASN A 535 -2.86 10.06 3.55
C ASN A 535 -2.88 9.92 2.02
N ASN A 536 -2.81 11.03 1.26
CA ASN A 536 -2.72 10.96 -0.21
C ASN A 536 -1.41 10.29 -0.66
N ILE A 537 -0.29 10.68 -0.07
CA ILE A 537 1.02 10.10 -0.35
C ILE A 537 1.03 8.61 0.03
N MET A 538 0.56 8.25 1.22
CA MET A 538 0.53 6.87 1.68
C MET A 538 -0.43 5.99 0.86
N ALA A 539 -1.53 6.55 0.36
CA ALA A 539 -2.38 5.89 -0.61
C ALA A 539 -1.60 5.55 -1.87
N GLN A 540 -0.82 6.49 -2.40
CA GLN A 540 0.02 6.23 -3.57
C GLN A 540 1.07 5.16 -3.31
N VAL A 541 1.75 5.19 -2.16
CA VAL A 541 2.72 4.15 -1.76
C VAL A 541 2.06 2.77 -1.75
N ALA A 542 0.86 2.66 -1.16
CA ALA A 542 0.12 1.42 -1.12
C ALA A 542 -0.35 0.99 -2.53
N GLN A 543 -0.85 1.89 -3.37
CA GLN A 543 -1.28 1.57 -4.73
C GLN A 543 -0.14 1.02 -5.58
N VAL A 544 1.02 1.67 -5.52
CA VAL A 544 2.22 1.28 -6.29
C VAL A 544 2.75 -0.07 -5.80
N SER A 545 2.85 -0.26 -4.47
CA SER A 545 3.29 -1.54 -3.87
C SER A 545 2.38 -2.73 -4.18
N ASN A 546 1.10 -2.47 -4.50
CA ASN A 546 0.12 -3.50 -4.83
C ASN A 546 -0.14 -3.61 -6.35
N SER A 547 0.52 -2.79 -7.17
CA SER A 547 0.42 -2.82 -8.64
C SER A 547 1.71 -3.30 -9.31
N VAL A 548 2.85 -3.18 -8.61
CA VAL A 548 4.18 -3.53 -9.11
C VAL A 548 4.91 -4.38 -8.06
N ASP A 549 5.59 -5.44 -8.51
CA ASP A 549 6.33 -6.38 -7.68
C ASP A 549 7.78 -5.97 -7.40
N PHE A 550 7.97 -4.75 -6.86
CA PHE A 550 9.27 -4.31 -6.37
C PHE A 550 9.54 -4.75 -4.93
N HIS A 551 10.82 -4.82 -4.56
CA HIS A 551 11.27 -5.29 -3.26
C HIS A 551 12.55 -4.61 -2.78
N THR A 552 12.97 -4.90 -1.55
CA THR A 552 14.13 -4.25 -0.88
C THR A 552 15.49 -4.46 -1.55
N LYS A 553 15.61 -5.44 -2.47
CA LYS A 553 16.82 -5.63 -3.29
C LYS A 553 16.81 -4.82 -4.59
N ASP A 554 15.70 -4.17 -4.92
CA ASP A 554 15.64 -3.30 -6.09
C ASP A 554 16.33 -1.96 -5.82
N VAL A 555 16.76 -1.32 -6.90
CA VAL A 555 17.38 -0.01 -6.89
C VAL A 555 16.65 0.87 -7.90
N VAL A 556 15.93 1.88 -7.39
CA VAL A 556 15.21 2.86 -8.21
C VAL A 556 16.14 4.00 -8.58
N PHE A 557 16.39 4.18 -9.87
CA PHE A 557 17.12 5.34 -10.38
C PHE A 557 16.15 6.49 -10.66
N ASN A 558 16.22 7.54 -9.84
CA ASN A 558 15.35 8.71 -9.94
C ASN A 558 16.11 9.89 -10.55
N THR A 559 15.88 10.14 -11.83
CA THR A 559 16.34 11.37 -12.53
C THR A 559 15.29 12.47 -12.55
N LEU A 560 14.06 12.17 -12.14
CA LEU A 560 12.96 13.11 -12.26
C LEU A 560 13.00 14.11 -11.10
N PRO A 561 12.89 15.42 -11.36
CA PRO A 561 12.97 16.42 -10.29
C PRO A 561 11.90 16.21 -9.22
N ALA A 562 12.29 16.33 -7.95
CA ALA A 562 11.42 16.13 -6.79
C ALA A 562 10.48 17.32 -6.53
N PHE A 563 10.59 18.41 -7.29
CA PHE A 563 9.55 19.45 -7.34
C PHE A 563 8.37 19.05 -8.26
N HIS A 564 8.49 17.97 -9.02
CA HIS A 564 7.38 17.31 -9.69
C HIS A 564 6.93 16.09 -8.91
N ALA A 565 5.61 15.88 -8.81
CA ALA A 565 5.05 14.80 -8.01
C ALA A 565 5.52 13.40 -8.47
N PHE A 566 5.85 13.21 -9.75
CA PHE A 566 6.39 11.93 -10.25
C PHE A 566 7.76 11.60 -9.64
N GLY A 567 8.72 12.53 -9.73
CA GLY A 567 10.03 12.38 -9.08
C GLY A 567 9.94 12.34 -7.56
N LEU A 568 9.03 13.12 -6.97
CA LEU A 568 8.85 13.19 -5.52
C LEU A 568 8.25 11.90 -4.95
N THR A 569 7.06 11.52 -5.40
CA THR A 569 6.33 10.42 -4.77
C THR A 569 6.81 9.08 -5.27
N ILE A 570 6.90 8.86 -6.59
CA ILE A 570 7.28 7.55 -7.14
C ILE A 570 8.80 7.37 -7.11
N GLY A 571 9.57 8.43 -7.40
CA GLY A 571 11.03 8.37 -7.44
C GLY A 571 11.72 8.40 -6.08
N LEU A 572 11.09 9.00 -5.05
CA LEU A 572 11.74 9.23 -3.76
C LEU A 572 10.93 8.67 -2.59
N ILE A 573 9.68 9.10 -2.38
CA ILE A 573 8.94 8.77 -1.15
C ILE A 573 8.54 7.28 -1.12
N ALA A 574 7.89 6.79 -2.18
CA ALA A 574 7.39 5.43 -2.27
C ALA A 574 8.49 4.36 -2.12
N PRO A 575 9.63 4.43 -2.83
CA PRO A 575 10.72 3.47 -2.61
C PRO A 575 11.28 3.57 -1.20
N THR A 576 11.53 4.78 -0.69
CA THR A 576 12.12 4.97 0.65
C THR A 576 11.24 4.38 1.75
N ILE A 577 9.92 4.64 1.73
CA ILE A 577 8.96 4.10 2.70
C ILE A 577 8.78 2.57 2.53
N SER A 578 8.93 2.06 1.31
CA SER A 578 8.83 0.62 1.06
C SER A 578 10.09 -0.16 1.45
N GLY A 579 11.18 0.55 1.74
CA GLY A 579 12.50 -0.03 2.03
C GLY A 579 13.30 -0.38 0.77
N VAL A 580 12.96 0.19 -0.38
CA VAL A 580 13.68 0.02 -1.65
C VAL A 580 14.74 1.09 -1.77
N ARG A 581 15.95 0.70 -2.17
CA ARG A 581 17.05 1.65 -2.36
C ARG A 581 16.71 2.59 -3.51
N THR A 582 17.01 3.87 -3.36
CA THR A 582 16.87 4.84 -4.43
C THR A 582 18.15 5.63 -4.68
N PHE A 583 18.52 5.77 -5.95
CA PHE A 583 19.59 6.64 -6.40
C PHE A 583 18.97 7.96 -6.88
N GLN A 584 19.33 9.08 -6.26
CA GLN A 584 18.78 10.40 -6.55
C GLN A 584 19.76 11.21 -7.40
N TYR A 585 19.34 11.57 -8.61
CA TYR A 585 20.14 12.40 -9.51
C TYR A 585 19.45 13.74 -9.78
N HIS A 586 20.24 14.82 -9.81
CA HIS A 586 19.72 16.18 -9.82
C HIS A 586 19.41 16.74 -11.21
N ASN A 587 20.04 16.22 -12.28
CA ASN A 587 19.85 16.76 -13.63
C ASN A 587 19.52 15.66 -14.65
N PRO A 588 18.28 15.54 -15.14
CA PRO A 588 17.92 14.56 -16.15
C PRO A 588 18.51 14.84 -17.55
N LEU A 589 19.10 16.02 -17.78
CA LEU A 589 19.62 16.42 -19.10
C LEU A 589 21.02 15.86 -19.40
N HIS A 590 21.67 15.21 -18.43
CA HIS A 590 22.99 14.61 -18.63
C HIS A 590 22.90 13.27 -19.36
N TYR A 591 22.42 13.29 -20.61
CA TYR A 591 22.00 12.11 -21.38
C TYR A 591 23.08 11.03 -21.54
N ARG A 592 24.36 11.41 -21.62
CA ARG A 592 25.49 10.47 -21.74
C ARG A 592 25.95 9.88 -20.41
N LEU A 593 25.83 10.64 -19.32
CA LEU A 593 26.30 10.20 -18.00
C LEU A 593 25.28 9.30 -17.28
N ILE A 594 23.99 9.51 -17.52
CA ILE A 594 22.92 8.78 -16.84
C ILE A 594 22.95 7.26 -17.12
N PRO A 595 23.14 6.78 -18.36
CA PRO A 595 23.31 5.35 -18.63
C PRO A 595 24.47 4.72 -17.84
N GLU A 596 25.64 5.37 -17.81
CA GLU A 596 26.81 4.93 -17.05
C GLU A 596 26.53 4.87 -15.54
N LEU A 597 25.80 5.85 -15.00
CA LEU A 597 25.40 5.84 -13.58
C LEU A 597 24.39 4.73 -13.27
N ILE A 598 23.44 4.48 -14.17
CA ILE A 598 22.47 3.37 -14.07
C ILE A 598 23.22 2.03 -14.02
N TYR A 599 24.20 1.85 -14.91
CA TYR A 599 25.10 0.70 -14.92
C TYR A 599 25.86 0.58 -13.59
N GLY A 600 26.58 1.64 -13.19
CA GLY A 600 27.45 1.63 -12.01
C GLY A 600 26.71 1.39 -10.69
N CYS A 601 25.48 1.87 -10.54
CA CYS A 601 24.68 1.65 -9.33
C CYS A 601 23.84 0.36 -9.36
N ASN A 602 23.91 -0.41 -10.46
CA ASN A 602 23.11 -1.61 -10.69
C ASN A 602 21.60 -1.35 -10.55
N ALA A 603 21.10 -0.25 -11.13
CA ALA A 603 19.68 0.07 -11.05
C ALA A 603 18.82 -1.06 -11.64
N THR A 604 17.69 -1.37 -10.99
CA THR A 604 16.71 -2.36 -11.50
C THR A 604 15.43 -1.71 -11.98
N ILE A 605 15.17 -0.47 -11.57
CA ILE A 605 13.98 0.29 -11.92
C ILE A 605 14.42 1.68 -12.39
N LEU A 606 14.00 2.06 -13.60
CA LEU A 606 14.16 3.41 -14.12
C LEU A 606 12.78 4.07 -14.22
N ILE A 607 12.70 5.35 -13.87
CA ILE A 607 11.52 6.17 -14.14
C ILE A 607 11.89 7.30 -15.09
N GLY A 608 11.02 7.61 -16.04
CA GLY A 608 11.34 8.60 -17.08
C GLY A 608 10.12 9.14 -17.82
N THR A 609 10.37 10.16 -18.64
CA THR A 609 9.42 10.67 -19.63
C THR A 609 9.82 10.17 -21.02
N ASN A 610 8.93 10.32 -22.00
CA ASN A 610 9.24 10.01 -23.40
C ASN A 610 10.52 10.71 -23.87
N THR A 611 10.63 12.00 -23.58
CA THR A 611 11.79 12.82 -23.94
C THR A 611 13.09 12.26 -23.36
N PHE A 612 13.13 11.96 -22.07
CA PHE A 612 14.36 11.47 -21.44
C PHE A 612 14.70 10.05 -21.86
N LEU A 613 13.72 9.14 -21.94
CA LEU A 613 13.96 7.76 -22.37
C LEU A 613 14.48 7.68 -23.80
N ARG A 614 14.01 8.56 -24.69
CA ARG A 614 14.54 8.66 -26.06
C ARG A 614 16.03 9.03 -26.06
N GLU A 615 16.40 10.08 -25.33
CA GLU A 615 17.78 10.58 -25.34
C GLU A 615 18.75 9.66 -24.58
N TYR A 616 18.33 9.07 -23.45
CA TYR A 616 19.12 8.05 -22.75
C TYR A 616 19.32 6.82 -23.64
N GLY A 617 18.23 6.33 -24.27
CA GLY A 617 18.32 5.19 -25.16
C GLY A 617 19.24 5.44 -26.35
N LYS A 618 19.31 6.68 -26.86
CA LYS A 618 20.22 7.03 -27.97
C LYS A 618 21.67 7.02 -27.52
N ALA A 619 21.96 7.64 -26.38
CA ALA A 619 23.31 7.84 -25.85
C ALA A 619 23.94 6.58 -25.23
N ALA A 620 23.12 5.66 -24.71
CA ALA A 620 23.57 4.48 -23.99
C ALA A 620 24.28 3.46 -24.87
N HIS A 621 25.26 2.77 -24.28
CA HIS A 621 25.76 1.50 -24.78
C HIS A 621 24.71 0.39 -24.54
N SER A 622 24.67 -0.64 -25.40
CA SER A 622 23.66 -1.71 -25.32
C SER A 622 23.64 -2.48 -24.00
N TYR A 623 24.73 -2.40 -23.23
CA TYR A 623 24.87 -3.09 -21.94
C TYR A 623 24.54 -2.22 -20.70
N ASP A 624 24.37 -0.90 -20.84
CA ASP A 624 24.21 0.01 -19.68
C ASP A 624 22.97 -0.33 -18.82
N PHE A 625 21.95 -0.91 -19.45
CA PHE A 625 20.68 -1.24 -18.81
C PHE A 625 20.53 -2.72 -18.45
N PHE A 626 21.60 -3.51 -18.40
CA PHE A 626 21.54 -4.97 -18.24
C PHE A 626 20.74 -5.46 -17.02
N ASN A 627 20.70 -4.69 -15.92
CA ASN A 627 20.00 -5.04 -14.69
C ASN A 627 18.59 -4.44 -14.59
N ILE A 628 18.18 -3.59 -15.53
CA ILE A 628 16.88 -2.94 -15.54
C ILE A 628 15.79 -3.98 -15.82
N ARG A 629 14.86 -4.11 -14.88
CA ARG A 629 13.69 -5.00 -14.97
C ARG A 629 12.39 -4.27 -15.25
N TYR A 630 12.33 -2.98 -14.93
CA TYR A 630 11.17 -2.11 -15.16
C TYR A 630 11.62 -0.73 -15.61
N ILE A 631 10.93 -0.21 -16.62
CA ILE A 631 10.93 1.20 -16.95
C ILE A 631 9.49 1.68 -16.80
N PHE A 632 9.26 2.62 -15.88
CA PHE A 632 7.96 3.28 -15.76
C PHE A 632 8.02 4.64 -16.44
N ALA A 633 7.18 4.80 -17.45
CA ALA A 633 7.07 6.03 -18.21
C ALA A 633 5.80 6.78 -17.86
N GLY A 634 5.90 8.10 -17.73
CA GLY A 634 4.75 8.96 -17.45
C GLY A 634 5.05 10.44 -17.65
N GLY A 635 4.05 11.28 -17.41
CA GLY A 635 4.13 12.74 -17.58
C GLY A 635 3.99 13.24 -19.02
N GLU A 636 4.22 12.37 -20.01
CA GLU A 636 4.06 12.57 -21.46
C GLU A 636 3.62 11.26 -22.10
N LYS A 637 2.92 11.33 -23.25
CA LYS A 637 2.62 10.15 -24.07
C LYS A 637 3.90 9.56 -24.65
N ILE A 638 4.08 8.24 -24.56
CA ILE A 638 5.26 7.57 -25.11
C ILE A 638 5.07 7.33 -26.61
N HIS A 639 6.13 7.59 -27.37
CA HIS A 639 6.11 7.39 -28.81
C HIS A 639 6.51 5.96 -29.16
N ARG A 640 5.88 5.41 -30.21
CA ARG A 640 6.10 4.02 -30.64
C ARG A 640 7.56 3.74 -31.02
N ASN A 641 8.25 4.71 -31.60
CA ASN A 641 9.67 4.60 -31.95
C ASN A 641 10.57 4.47 -30.70
N VAL A 642 10.23 5.11 -29.59
CA VAL A 642 10.95 4.95 -28.31
C VAL A 642 10.72 3.54 -27.76
N ILE A 643 9.47 3.05 -27.77
CA ILE A 643 9.17 1.66 -27.34
C ILE A 643 9.99 0.66 -28.17
N GLN A 644 9.97 0.80 -29.49
CA GLN A 644 10.69 -0.06 -30.41
C GLN A 644 12.20 -0.01 -30.16
N GLN A 645 12.77 1.20 -30.04
CA GLN A 645 14.19 1.38 -29.72
C GLN A 645 14.61 0.63 -28.45
N TRP A 646 13.81 0.72 -27.38
CA TRP A 646 14.14 0.08 -26.11
C TRP A 646 14.02 -1.44 -26.14
N ILE A 647 13.03 -1.96 -26.86
CA ILE A 647 12.86 -3.41 -27.07
C ILE A 647 14.01 -3.95 -27.93
N GLU A 648 14.30 -3.32 -29.06
CA GLU A 648 15.29 -3.83 -30.02
C GLU A 648 16.73 -3.71 -29.52
N ARG A 649 17.08 -2.60 -28.87
CA ARG A 649 18.47 -2.37 -28.42
C ARG A 649 18.79 -3.01 -27.08
N PHE A 650 17.82 -3.07 -26.17
CA PHE A 650 18.06 -3.47 -24.78
C PHE A 650 17.21 -4.66 -24.32
N GLY A 651 16.19 -5.08 -25.09
CA GLY A 651 15.27 -6.15 -24.69
C GLY A 651 14.32 -5.76 -23.56
N ILE A 652 14.10 -4.45 -23.34
CA ILE A 652 13.36 -3.95 -22.18
C ILE A 652 12.02 -3.36 -22.63
N VAL A 653 10.94 -3.78 -21.96
CA VAL A 653 9.59 -3.23 -22.14
C VAL A 653 9.38 -2.01 -21.25
N ILE A 654 8.82 -0.95 -21.83
CA ILE A 654 8.40 0.26 -21.11
C ILE A 654 6.95 0.10 -20.65
N PHE A 655 6.71 0.31 -19.36
CA PHE A 655 5.37 0.32 -18.78
C PHE A 655 4.86 1.76 -18.68
N GLU A 656 3.93 2.12 -19.57
CA GLU A 656 3.26 3.42 -19.52
C GLU A 656 2.27 3.50 -18.35
N GLY A 657 2.33 4.62 -17.63
CA GLY A 657 1.37 5.01 -16.62
C GLY A 657 0.97 6.47 -16.78
N TYR A 658 -0.21 6.79 -16.24
CA TYR A 658 -0.78 8.12 -16.31
C TYR A 658 -1.21 8.61 -14.94
N GLY A 659 -1.16 9.93 -14.80
CA GLY A 659 -1.70 10.67 -13.68
C GLY A 659 -1.18 12.10 -13.69
N THR A 660 -1.56 12.87 -12.67
CA THR A 660 -1.24 14.29 -12.56
C THR A 660 -0.79 14.61 -11.14
N THR A 661 -0.23 15.79 -10.90
CA THR A 661 0.18 16.20 -9.54
C THR A 661 -0.98 16.11 -8.53
N GLU A 662 -2.19 16.40 -9.00
CA GLU A 662 -3.46 16.31 -8.27
C GLU A 662 -3.83 14.88 -7.86
N THR A 663 -3.17 13.86 -8.42
CA THR A 663 -3.40 12.43 -8.10
C THR A 663 -2.22 11.78 -7.39
N SER A 664 -1.29 12.59 -6.90
CA SER A 664 -0.17 12.17 -6.04
C SER A 664 0.82 11.11 -6.55
N PRO A 665 1.14 10.83 -7.83
CA PRO A 665 0.81 11.44 -9.12
C PRO A 665 0.29 10.44 -10.16
N LEU A 666 -0.07 9.22 -9.75
CA LEU A 666 -0.34 8.10 -10.63
C LEU A 666 -1.79 7.69 -10.40
N LEU A 667 -2.52 7.40 -11.48
CA LEU A 667 -3.92 6.96 -11.43
C LEU A 667 -4.18 5.68 -12.23
N SER A 668 -3.38 5.39 -13.26
CA SER A 668 -3.43 4.13 -14.02
C SER A 668 -2.04 3.72 -14.44
N ILE A 669 -1.82 2.41 -14.61
CA ILE A 669 -0.51 1.88 -15.00
C ILE A 669 -0.63 0.56 -15.74
N ASN A 670 0.22 0.36 -16.76
CA ASN A 670 0.50 -0.96 -17.29
C ASN A 670 1.43 -1.72 -16.34
N ASN A 671 1.27 -3.02 -16.21
CA ASN A 671 2.16 -3.85 -15.39
C ASN A 671 2.39 -5.21 -16.06
N ARG A 672 3.20 -6.08 -15.43
CA ARG A 672 3.54 -7.39 -15.98
C ARG A 672 2.35 -8.32 -16.19
N MET A 673 1.27 -8.17 -15.42
CA MET A 673 0.08 -9.01 -15.56
C MET A 673 -0.87 -8.47 -16.63
N TYR A 674 -1.02 -7.14 -16.71
CA TYR A 674 -1.91 -6.47 -17.64
C TYR A 674 -1.17 -5.31 -18.31
N HIS A 675 -0.77 -5.55 -19.56
CA HIS A 675 -0.04 -4.59 -20.39
C HIS A 675 -0.65 -4.55 -21.79
N LYS A 676 -0.99 -3.35 -22.26
CA LYS A 676 -1.48 -3.11 -23.61
C LYS A 676 -0.83 -1.86 -24.20
N ILE A 677 -0.02 -2.05 -25.24
CA ILE A 677 0.68 -0.97 -25.94
C ILE A 677 -0.33 0.04 -26.48
N GLY A 678 -0.02 1.34 -26.37
CA GLY A 678 -0.90 2.42 -26.78
C GLY A 678 -1.95 2.81 -25.74
N THR A 679 -1.98 2.15 -24.58
CA THR A 679 -2.81 2.50 -23.44
C THR A 679 -1.96 2.94 -22.27
N VAL A 680 -2.54 3.69 -21.32
CA VAL A 680 -1.88 4.07 -20.06
C VAL A 680 -2.24 3.11 -18.92
N GLY A 681 -2.61 1.88 -19.29
CA GLY A 681 -2.93 0.80 -18.39
C GLY A 681 -4.31 0.91 -17.75
N ARG A 682 -4.47 0.15 -16.66
CA ARG A 682 -5.73 0.06 -15.90
C ARG A 682 -5.66 0.97 -14.67
N PRO A 683 -6.79 1.50 -14.17
CA PRO A 683 -6.82 2.26 -12.92
C PRO A 683 -6.18 1.48 -11.77
N ILE A 684 -5.38 2.17 -10.95
CA ILE A 684 -4.79 1.56 -9.76
C ILE A 684 -5.84 1.35 -8.65
N PRO A 685 -5.61 0.45 -7.68
CA PRO A 685 -6.59 0.15 -6.63
C PRO A 685 -7.11 1.39 -5.88
N GLY A 686 -8.41 1.41 -5.62
CA GLY A 686 -9.07 2.50 -4.90
C GLY A 686 -9.28 3.79 -5.71
N VAL A 687 -8.90 3.81 -6.99
CA VAL A 687 -9.28 4.89 -7.93
C VAL A 687 -10.56 4.48 -8.66
N GLU A 688 -11.60 5.29 -8.47
CA GLU A 688 -12.84 5.24 -9.23
C GLU A 688 -12.71 6.12 -10.49
N VAL A 689 -13.16 5.60 -11.63
CA VAL A 689 -13.12 6.30 -12.93
C VAL A 689 -14.54 6.56 -13.41
N LYS A 690 -14.78 7.76 -13.94
CA LYS A 690 -16.02 8.14 -14.62
C LYS A 690 -15.68 8.92 -15.88
N ILE A 691 -16.19 8.47 -17.02
CA ILE A 691 -16.03 9.16 -18.30
C ILE A 691 -17.27 10.02 -18.53
N LYS A 692 -17.10 11.35 -18.51
CA LYS A 692 -18.18 12.31 -18.78
C LYS A 692 -18.20 12.63 -20.28
N LYS A 693 -19.30 12.31 -20.96
CA LYS A 693 -19.46 12.64 -22.39
C LYS A 693 -19.23 14.13 -22.65
N VAL A 694 -18.50 14.43 -23.72
CA VAL A 694 -18.23 15.80 -24.18
C VAL A 694 -18.87 15.95 -25.57
N PRO A 695 -19.76 16.94 -25.78
CA PRO A 695 -20.36 17.17 -27.11
C PRO A 695 -19.29 17.38 -28.19
N GLY A 696 -19.46 16.75 -29.34
CA GLY A 696 -18.53 16.83 -30.48
C GLY A 696 -17.36 15.85 -30.45
N ILE A 697 -17.24 15.02 -29.41
CA ILE A 697 -16.27 13.91 -29.34
C ILE A 697 -17.08 12.60 -29.42
N SER A 698 -16.89 11.85 -30.51
CA SER A 698 -17.57 10.57 -30.76
C SER A 698 -16.97 9.42 -29.96
N GLU A 699 -15.64 9.38 -29.83
CA GLU A 699 -14.90 8.35 -29.11
C GLU A 699 -14.35 8.88 -27.78
N GLY A 700 -14.92 8.42 -26.67
CA GLY A 700 -14.47 8.74 -25.31
C GLY A 700 -15.15 9.97 -24.68
N GLY A 701 -14.53 10.49 -23.63
CA GLY A 701 -15.04 11.64 -22.88
C GLY A 701 -14.06 12.15 -21.84
N GLU A 702 -14.44 13.19 -21.10
CA GLU A 702 -13.61 13.79 -20.06
C GLU A 702 -13.44 12.82 -18.88
N LEU A 703 -12.18 12.53 -18.54
CA LEU A 703 -11.84 11.65 -17.44
C LEU A 703 -12.02 12.37 -16.11
N MET A 704 -12.98 11.87 -15.33
CA MET A 704 -13.20 12.23 -13.94
C MET A 704 -12.70 11.10 -13.05
N ILE A 705 -11.97 11.44 -12.00
CA ILE A 705 -11.47 10.44 -11.05
C ILE A 705 -11.83 10.79 -9.60
N LYS A 706 -11.88 9.77 -8.76
CA LYS A 706 -12.04 9.89 -7.32
C LYS A 706 -11.23 8.79 -6.65
N GLY A 707 -10.51 9.13 -5.59
CA GLY A 707 -9.68 8.15 -4.90
C GLY A 707 -8.92 8.76 -3.73
N PRO A 708 -8.32 7.92 -2.87
CA PRO A 708 -7.59 8.37 -1.69
C PRO A 708 -6.28 9.08 -2.00
N ASN A 709 -5.73 8.92 -3.22
CA ASN A 709 -4.55 9.63 -3.73
C ASN A 709 -4.88 10.98 -4.39
N VAL A 710 -6.15 11.31 -4.57
CA VAL A 710 -6.55 12.63 -5.11
C VAL A 710 -6.31 13.71 -4.05
N MET A 711 -5.75 14.83 -4.49
CA MET A 711 -5.36 15.99 -3.67
C MET A 711 -6.45 16.45 -2.72
N MET A 712 -6.06 17.22 -1.70
CA MET A 712 -7.02 17.88 -0.82
C MET A 712 -7.78 18.99 -1.57
N GLY A 713 -7.07 19.69 -2.45
CA GLY A 713 -7.58 20.76 -3.29
C GLY A 713 -6.45 21.74 -3.64
N TYR A 714 -6.83 22.85 -4.29
CA TYR A 714 -5.89 23.93 -4.58
C TYR A 714 -5.81 24.91 -3.42
N ALA A 715 -4.64 25.53 -3.23
CA ALA A 715 -4.52 26.66 -2.32
C ALA A 715 -5.31 27.86 -2.86
N SER A 716 -6.07 28.52 -1.99
CA SER A 716 -6.82 29.73 -2.29
C SER A 716 -5.88 30.87 -2.70
N SER A 717 -6.29 31.64 -3.70
CA SER A 717 -5.61 32.88 -4.09
C SER A 717 -5.89 34.05 -3.15
N ILE A 718 -6.83 33.89 -2.21
CA ILE A 718 -7.27 34.93 -1.27
C ILE A 718 -6.64 34.73 0.10
N LYS A 719 -6.63 33.48 0.60
CA LYS A 719 -6.03 33.14 1.88
C LYS A 719 -4.97 32.05 1.71
N PRO A 720 -3.72 32.32 2.11
CA PRO A 720 -2.65 31.33 2.12
C PRO A 720 -3.07 29.98 2.72
N PHE A 721 -2.86 28.90 1.95
CA PHE A 721 -3.11 27.51 2.36
C PHE A 721 -4.55 27.16 2.78
N GLU A 722 -5.53 28.03 2.57
CA GLU A 722 -6.94 27.66 2.60
C GLU A 722 -7.24 26.80 1.37
N ILE A 723 -7.90 25.64 1.56
CA ILE A 723 -8.11 24.67 0.50
C ILE A 723 -9.44 24.96 -0.19
N THR A 724 -9.42 25.25 -1.49
CA THR A 724 -10.63 25.30 -2.30
C THR A 724 -11.19 23.89 -2.47
N SER A 725 -12.39 23.65 -1.93
CA SER A 725 -13.06 22.36 -1.99
C SER A 725 -13.35 21.93 -3.43
N MET A 726 -13.11 20.66 -3.74
CA MET A 726 -13.52 20.07 -5.01
C MET A 726 -15.01 19.73 -4.99
N GLU A 727 -15.76 20.16 -6.00
CA GLU A 727 -17.17 19.81 -6.16
C GLU A 727 -17.36 18.28 -6.21
N ASN A 728 -18.24 17.75 -5.36
CA ASN A 728 -18.62 16.33 -5.32
C ASN A 728 -17.47 15.31 -5.17
N LYS A 729 -16.26 15.74 -4.76
CA LYS A 729 -15.05 14.90 -4.62
C LYS A 729 -14.59 14.18 -5.90
N TRP A 730 -15.05 14.62 -7.07
CA TRP A 730 -14.56 14.14 -8.36
C TRP A 730 -13.61 15.17 -8.95
N TYR A 731 -12.38 14.76 -9.26
CA TYR A 731 -11.40 15.59 -9.95
C TYR A 731 -11.55 15.41 -11.46
N ALA A 732 -11.82 16.51 -12.16
CA ALA A 732 -11.78 16.57 -13.62
C ALA A 732 -10.34 16.75 -14.08
N THR A 733 -9.78 15.75 -14.77
CA THR A 733 -8.40 15.80 -15.28
C THR A 733 -8.23 16.81 -16.41
N GLY A 734 -9.33 17.13 -17.13
CA GLY A 734 -9.30 17.89 -18.36
C GLY A 734 -8.77 17.10 -19.57
N ASP A 735 -8.51 15.80 -19.42
CA ASP A 735 -8.05 14.90 -20.47
C ASP A 735 -9.22 14.05 -21.00
N ILE A 736 -9.22 13.80 -22.31
CA ILE A 736 -10.20 12.99 -23.02
C ILE A 736 -9.67 11.57 -23.14
N VAL A 737 -10.46 10.61 -22.67
CA VAL A 737 -10.09 9.19 -22.66
C VAL A 737 -11.22 8.29 -23.12
N SER A 738 -10.86 7.13 -23.67
CA SER A 738 -11.75 5.97 -23.77
C SER A 738 -11.29 4.87 -22.81
N GLN A 739 -12.23 4.03 -22.39
CA GLN A 739 -11.96 2.84 -21.59
C GLN A 739 -12.53 1.62 -22.33
N ASP A 740 -11.70 0.58 -22.48
CA ASP A 740 -12.15 -0.68 -23.09
C ASP A 740 -12.81 -1.62 -22.08
N ASP A 741 -13.36 -2.73 -22.56
CA ASP A 741 -14.03 -3.74 -21.75
C ASP A 741 -13.11 -4.45 -20.74
N PHE A 742 -11.79 -4.29 -20.85
CA PHE A 742 -10.83 -4.83 -19.89
C PHE A 742 -10.32 -3.76 -18.91
N GLY A 743 -10.84 -2.54 -19.02
CA GLY A 743 -10.56 -1.42 -18.14
C GLY A 743 -9.29 -0.66 -18.50
N PHE A 744 -8.67 -0.91 -19.66
CA PHE A 744 -7.52 -0.12 -20.12
C PHE A 744 -7.98 1.26 -20.57
N LEU A 745 -7.22 2.28 -20.19
CA LEU A 745 -7.47 3.67 -20.55
C LEU A 745 -6.58 4.08 -21.74
N THR A 746 -7.18 4.71 -22.74
CA THR A 746 -6.48 5.33 -23.87
C THR A 746 -6.68 6.84 -23.83
N ILE A 747 -5.59 7.61 -23.89
CA ILE A 747 -5.62 9.07 -23.89
C ILE A 747 -5.67 9.59 -25.33
N HIS A 748 -6.71 10.34 -25.64
CA HIS A 748 -6.94 10.97 -26.95
C HIS A 748 -6.44 12.42 -27.03
N GLY A 749 -6.23 13.05 -25.87
CA GLY A 749 -5.62 14.37 -25.74
C GLY A 749 -6.26 15.22 -24.63
N ARG A 750 -5.78 16.45 -24.48
CA ARG A 750 -6.35 17.45 -23.55
C ARG A 750 -7.61 18.07 -24.14
N LYS A 751 -8.71 18.18 -23.40
CA LYS A 751 -9.97 18.85 -23.81
C LYS A 751 -9.76 20.25 -24.41
N ARG A 752 -8.80 21.02 -23.88
CA ARG A 752 -8.42 22.36 -24.39
C ARG A 752 -7.58 22.36 -25.67
N ARG A 753 -7.02 21.20 -26.04
CA ARG A 753 -6.22 20.96 -27.25
C ARG A 753 -7.01 20.16 -28.29
N PHE A 754 -8.34 20.33 -28.27
CA PHE A 754 -9.21 19.97 -29.38
C PHE A 754 -9.64 21.24 -30.09
N ALA A 755 -9.49 21.27 -31.41
CA ALA A 755 -10.04 22.33 -32.25
C ALA A 755 -11.46 21.96 -32.68
N LYS A 756 -12.38 22.91 -32.65
CA LYS A 756 -13.75 22.74 -33.11
C LYS A 756 -13.85 23.14 -34.58
N ILE A 757 -13.82 22.15 -35.47
CA ILE A 757 -13.82 22.34 -36.92
C ILE A 757 -15.12 21.77 -37.47
N SER A 758 -15.96 22.64 -38.03
CA SER A 758 -17.26 22.26 -38.62
C SER A 758 -18.17 21.47 -37.67
N GLY A 759 -18.06 21.72 -36.36
CA GLY A 759 -18.86 21.05 -35.33
C GLY A 759 -18.23 19.80 -34.72
N GLU A 760 -17.16 19.26 -35.33
CA GLU A 760 -16.37 18.15 -34.80
C GLU A 760 -15.20 18.65 -33.95
N MET A 761 -14.85 17.91 -32.90
CA MET A 761 -13.68 18.20 -32.07
C MET A 761 -12.49 17.36 -32.55
N VAL A 762 -11.49 18.02 -33.12
CA VAL A 762 -10.28 17.40 -33.66
C VAL A 762 -9.11 17.55 -32.68
N SER A 763 -8.49 16.43 -32.29
CA SER A 763 -7.32 16.45 -31.39
C SER A 763 -6.09 17.01 -32.10
N LEU A 764 -5.56 18.14 -31.62
CA LEU A 764 -4.34 18.74 -32.17
C LEU A 764 -3.13 17.84 -31.96
N GLU A 765 -3.08 17.16 -30.80
CA GLU A 765 -1.99 16.26 -30.42
C GLU A 765 -1.96 15.00 -31.30
N ALA A 766 -3.12 14.46 -31.69
CA ALA A 766 -3.19 13.33 -32.61
C ALA A 766 -2.54 13.66 -33.96
N ILE A 767 -2.76 14.88 -34.46
CA ILE A 767 -2.17 15.35 -35.72
C ILE A 767 -0.67 15.55 -35.54
N GLU A 768 -0.21 16.18 -34.46
CA GLU A 768 1.22 16.32 -34.14
C GLU A 768 1.95 14.98 -34.16
N GLN A 769 1.31 13.92 -33.64
CA GLN A 769 1.87 12.57 -33.63
C GLN A 769 1.94 11.93 -35.01
N MET A 770 0.90 12.10 -35.83
CA MET A 770 0.92 11.63 -37.22
C MET A 770 2.03 12.31 -38.01
N VAL A 771 2.17 13.63 -37.89
CA VAL A 771 3.24 14.39 -38.55
C VAL A 771 4.62 13.92 -38.05
N SER A 772 4.79 13.79 -36.73
CA SER A 772 6.06 13.33 -36.14
C SER A 772 6.44 11.91 -36.55
N SER A 773 5.46 11.05 -36.84
CA SER A 773 5.70 9.69 -37.34
C SER A 773 6.08 9.69 -38.82
N ALA A 774 5.48 10.55 -39.63
CA ALA A 774 5.79 10.70 -41.06
C ALA A 774 7.10 11.45 -41.33
N TYR A 775 7.48 12.36 -40.42
CA TYR A 775 8.68 13.19 -40.48
C TYR A 775 9.46 13.07 -39.16
N PRO A 776 10.13 11.93 -38.94
CA PRO A 776 10.90 11.71 -37.72
C PRO A 776 12.18 12.58 -37.72
N GLY A 777 12.58 13.05 -36.54
CA GLY A 777 13.86 13.74 -36.34
C GLY A 777 13.76 15.26 -36.17
N THR A 778 12.63 15.86 -36.53
CA THR A 778 12.33 17.28 -36.35
C THR A 778 11.12 17.49 -35.45
N HIS A 779 11.02 18.65 -34.79
CA HIS A 779 9.91 18.95 -33.89
C HIS A 779 8.76 19.62 -34.65
N HIS A 780 7.53 19.21 -34.34
CA HIS A 780 6.31 19.66 -35.01
C HIS A 780 5.25 20.04 -33.97
N ALA A 781 4.48 21.08 -34.26
CA ALA A 781 3.37 21.54 -33.43
C ALA A 781 2.17 21.93 -34.29
N ILE A 782 0.96 21.73 -33.76
CA ILE A 782 -0.29 22.16 -34.39
C ILE A 782 -0.92 23.24 -33.52
N ILE A 783 -1.29 24.33 -34.19
CA ILE A 783 -2.07 25.42 -33.60
C ILE A 783 -3.42 25.51 -34.29
N ALA A 784 -4.43 25.97 -33.55
CA ALA A 784 -5.75 26.27 -34.08
C ALA A 784 -5.97 27.78 -34.13
N GLU A 785 -6.57 28.24 -35.21
CA GLU A 785 -6.97 29.63 -35.42
C GLU A 785 -8.47 29.69 -35.71
N LYS A 786 -9.14 30.77 -35.28
CA LYS A 786 -10.56 30.99 -35.58
C LYS A 786 -10.77 31.23 -37.07
N ASP A 787 -11.79 30.61 -37.65
CA ASP A 787 -12.19 30.77 -39.05
C ASP A 787 -13.70 31.01 -39.14
N LEU A 788 -14.11 31.97 -39.95
CA LEU A 788 -15.51 32.38 -40.07
C LEU A 788 -16.42 31.29 -40.66
N LYS A 789 -15.89 30.35 -41.45
CA LYS A 789 -16.68 29.31 -42.12
C LYS A 789 -16.66 27.99 -41.36
N LYS A 790 -15.49 27.57 -40.87
CA LYS A 790 -15.31 26.28 -40.19
C LYS A 790 -15.31 26.37 -38.67
N GLY A 791 -15.44 27.56 -38.10
CA GLY A 791 -15.25 27.80 -36.67
C GLY A 791 -13.77 27.91 -36.33
N GLU A 792 -13.00 26.85 -36.58
CA GLU A 792 -11.53 26.84 -36.46
C GLU A 792 -10.86 26.16 -37.66
N ILE A 793 -9.60 26.50 -37.89
CA ILE A 793 -8.68 25.91 -38.88
C ILE A 793 -7.36 25.58 -38.20
N LEU A 794 -6.59 24.67 -38.81
CA LEU A 794 -5.32 24.20 -38.25
C LEU A 794 -4.13 24.75 -39.03
N HIS A 795 -3.03 25.02 -38.33
CA HIS A 795 -1.74 25.29 -38.95
C HIS A 795 -0.67 24.37 -38.36
N LEU A 796 0.19 23.85 -39.23
CA LEU A 796 1.39 23.12 -38.83
C LEU A 796 2.52 24.12 -38.62
N VAL A 797 3.22 23.98 -37.51
CA VAL A 797 4.48 24.67 -37.22
C VAL A 797 5.56 23.61 -37.16
N THR A 798 6.64 23.77 -37.91
CA THR A 798 7.69 22.76 -38.02
C THR A 798 9.08 23.37 -38.01
N GLU A 799 10.03 22.65 -37.42
CA GLU A 799 11.48 22.94 -37.52
C GLU A 799 12.08 22.43 -38.85
N ASP A 800 11.30 21.71 -39.66
CA ASP A 800 11.73 21.19 -40.94
C ASP A 800 11.33 22.13 -42.08
N ALA A 801 12.31 22.79 -42.69
CA ALA A 801 12.09 23.72 -43.80
C ALA A 801 11.59 23.02 -45.08
N THR A 802 11.73 21.70 -45.18
CA THR A 802 11.35 20.96 -46.39
C THR A 802 9.86 20.64 -46.46
N ILE A 803 9.17 20.56 -45.32
CA ILE A 803 7.79 20.06 -45.26
C ILE A 803 6.80 21.05 -45.87
N THR A 804 6.24 20.72 -47.03
CA THR A 804 5.14 21.49 -47.63
C THR A 804 3.77 20.85 -47.40
N LEU A 805 2.68 21.63 -47.54
CA LEU A 805 1.31 21.07 -47.53
C LEU A 805 1.10 19.98 -48.58
N SER A 806 1.70 20.13 -49.76
CA SER A 806 1.57 19.14 -50.82
C SER A 806 2.24 17.83 -50.45
N GLU A 807 3.41 17.87 -49.81
CA GLU A 807 4.12 16.68 -49.37
C GLU A 807 3.45 16.04 -48.16
N LEU A 808 2.96 16.85 -47.22
CA LEU A 808 2.18 16.38 -46.09
C LEU A 808 0.96 15.56 -46.56
N ARG A 809 0.23 16.05 -47.57
CA ARG A 809 -0.90 15.34 -48.19
C ARG A 809 -0.51 14.08 -48.95
N LYS A 810 0.69 14.01 -49.51
CA LYS A 810 1.18 12.82 -50.22
C LYS A 810 1.62 11.73 -49.24
N LYS A 811 2.24 12.13 -48.13
CA LYS A 811 2.91 11.23 -47.19
C LYS A 811 1.99 10.70 -46.09
N ILE A 812 0.95 11.44 -45.73
CA ILE A 812 -0.09 10.98 -44.81
C ILE A 812 -1.30 10.57 -45.65
N SER A 813 -1.77 9.32 -45.52
CA SER A 813 -2.82 8.80 -46.40
C SER A 813 -4.16 9.51 -46.19
N LYS A 814 -5.03 9.48 -47.20
CA LYS A 814 -6.42 9.99 -47.07
C LYS A 814 -7.24 9.23 -46.03
N ASP A 815 -6.86 8.00 -45.70
CA ASP A 815 -7.54 7.17 -44.69
C ASP A 815 -7.07 7.51 -43.26
N ASP A 816 -5.85 8.03 -43.11
CA ASP A 816 -5.27 8.43 -41.81
C ASP A 816 -5.68 9.84 -41.36
N LEU A 817 -6.06 10.73 -42.29
CA LEU A 817 -6.50 12.10 -42.01
C LEU A 817 -7.82 12.41 -42.73
N ASN A 818 -8.89 12.66 -41.97
CA ASN A 818 -10.09 13.32 -42.49
C ASN A 818 -9.67 14.70 -43.06
N ASN A 819 -10.28 15.16 -44.17
CA ASN A 819 -10.07 16.50 -44.74
C ASN A 819 -10.20 17.64 -43.71
N LEU A 820 -10.93 17.43 -42.60
CA LEU A 820 -11.05 18.37 -41.50
C LEU A 820 -9.77 18.50 -40.64
N MET A 821 -8.93 17.46 -40.60
CA MET A 821 -7.72 17.38 -39.80
C MET A 821 -6.47 17.89 -40.53
N MET A 822 -6.57 18.17 -41.84
CA MET A 822 -5.45 18.69 -42.62
C MET A 822 -5.16 20.16 -42.30
N PRO A 823 -3.90 20.51 -41.98
CA PRO A 823 -3.49 21.91 -41.83
C PRO A 823 -3.78 22.75 -43.08
N LYS A 824 -4.15 24.02 -42.87
CA LYS A 824 -4.41 25.03 -43.91
C LYS A 824 -3.12 25.73 -44.35
N LYS A 825 -2.17 25.94 -43.43
CA LYS A 825 -0.83 26.47 -43.70
C LYS A 825 0.24 25.71 -42.91
N VAL A 826 1.48 25.80 -43.39
CA VAL A 826 2.69 25.34 -42.70
C VAL A 826 3.56 26.58 -42.41
N PHE A 827 3.99 26.72 -41.17
CA PHE A 827 4.93 27.74 -40.71
C PHE A 827 6.25 27.06 -40.37
N HIS A 828 7.34 27.62 -40.89
CA HIS A 828 8.68 27.11 -40.63
C HIS A 828 9.35 28.00 -39.58
N LEU A 829 9.82 27.41 -38.50
CA LEU A 829 10.59 28.08 -37.46
C LEU A 829 11.96 27.41 -37.34
N SER A 830 13.00 28.18 -37.04
CA SER A 830 14.31 27.59 -36.74
C SER A 830 14.28 26.76 -35.45
N GLU A 831 13.48 27.18 -34.47
CA GLU A 831 13.28 26.47 -33.22
C GLU A 831 11.87 26.72 -32.69
N ILE A 832 11.16 25.65 -32.31
CA ILE A 832 9.88 25.74 -31.63
C ILE A 832 10.14 25.97 -30.13
N PRO A 833 9.53 27.00 -29.52
CA PRO A 833 9.82 27.36 -28.14
C PRO A 833 9.43 26.23 -27.17
N LYS A 834 10.31 25.93 -26.23
CA LYS A 834 10.14 24.88 -25.21
C LYS A 834 10.15 25.48 -23.79
N LEU A 835 9.48 24.80 -22.86
CA LEU A 835 9.52 25.07 -21.43
C LEU A 835 10.79 24.46 -20.81
N SER A 836 11.14 24.84 -19.58
CA SER A 836 12.27 24.24 -18.84
C SER A 836 12.13 22.73 -18.60
N THR A 837 10.92 22.19 -18.78
CA THR A 837 10.61 20.76 -18.73
C THR A 837 10.84 20.01 -20.05
N GLY A 838 11.15 20.73 -21.14
CA GLY A 838 11.32 20.18 -22.48
C GLY A 838 10.04 20.17 -23.34
N LYS A 839 8.88 20.54 -22.79
CA LYS A 839 7.59 20.57 -23.51
C LYS A 839 7.41 21.83 -24.36
N THR A 840 6.65 21.77 -25.46
CA THR A 840 6.28 22.93 -26.29
C THR A 840 5.60 24.04 -25.47
N ASN A 841 6.09 25.28 -25.61
CA ASN A 841 5.50 26.47 -25.02
C ASN A 841 4.45 27.06 -25.97
N PHE A 842 3.24 26.48 -25.98
CA PHE A 842 2.14 26.91 -26.85
C PHE A 842 1.72 28.38 -26.69
N PRO A 843 1.68 28.98 -25.49
CA PRO A 843 1.41 30.41 -25.36
C PRO A 843 2.39 31.29 -26.14
N LEU A 844 3.69 31.03 -25.99
CA LEU A 844 4.73 31.77 -26.72
C LEU A 844 4.68 31.45 -28.21
N LEU A 845 4.49 30.18 -28.59
CA LEU A 845 4.35 29.77 -29.99
C LEU A 845 3.17 30.46 -30.68
N ASN A 846 2.00 30.52 -30.03
CA ASN A 846 0.83 31.23 -30.56
C ASN A 846 1.09 32.73 -30.72
N GLN A 847 1.89 33.33 -29.84
CA GLN A 847 2.30 34.72 -29.98
C GLN A 847 3.25 34.90 -31.18
N MET A 848 4.29 34.07 -31.28
CA MET A 848 5.23 34.10 -32.41
C MET A 848 4.53 33.92 -33.75
N ILE A 849 3.58 33.00 -33.85
CA ILE A 849 2.84 32.77 -35.10
C ILE A 849 1.88 33.93 -35.40
N LYS A 850 1.29 34.58 -34.39
CA LYS A 850 0.53 35.82 -34.60
C LYS A 850 1.42 36.95 -35.10
N ASP A 851 2.62 37.07 -34.57
CA ASP A 851 3.58 38.10 -34.97
C ASP A 851 4.09 37.84 -36.41
N LEU A 852 4.28 36.57 -36.79
CA LEU A 852 4.59 36.14 -38.17
C LEU A 852 3.39 36.25 -39.11
N GLY A 853 2.17 36.23 -38.56
CA GLY A 853 0.89 36.33 -39.25
C GLY A 853 0.36 37.76 -39.37
N VAL A 854 1.17 38.80 -39.08
CA VAL A 854 0.86 40.18 -39.46
C VAL A 854 1.06 40.33 -40.98
N GLN A 855 0.10 39.78 -41.74
CA GLN A 855 -0.31 40.19 -43.09
C GLN A 855 -1.78 39.88 -43.29
#